data_AF-A0AA39CVF7-F1
#
_entry.id   AF-A0AA39CVF7-F1
#
_cell.length_a   1.000
_cell.length_b   1.000
_cell.length_c   1.000
_cell.angle_alpha   90.00
_cell.angle_beta   90.00
_cell.angle_gamma   90.00
#
_symmetry.space_group_name_H-M   'P 1'
#
loop_
_entity.id
_entity.type
_entity.pdbx_description
1 polymer ?
#
loop_
_entity_poly.entity_id
_entity_poly.type
_entity_poly.pdbx_seq_one_letter_code
_entity_poly.pdbx_strand_id
1 'polypeptide(L)'
;MAKVVPGEWHEPAHFEPLATALRAKEYKVILVRLPSLLSSRPNQPVTDAVIEDVEAIKSIAGRELNDYPDYDIVFLTHSYSSIPGSAACQDLDKLSRRAAGYTNGIAGLLTISGLLIPAGMSVLDCTGGHIPPSIKVWHSTYSDGRQYEVSKPATPPGAIELLYHDLPVSAAQRWASMLKTHLFEGYRTPVSFAGHLMVPTYYLMCKNDRMLTLEAQRLIVEAANKEMPAGKQRSICCVLIFRTSPASLRSPRRNMAVPTTSRSVARALRQLKKPSIPRARQPQCARTLYEPIRSFSSTSRRREDTAEPHHNVKYTTDMYNIKRDSRFAEITPDHVQFFKSALGDDAAVIDGVTKDATDDLEAFNRDWMKKYRGHTKLVLKPKSTEEVSKVLKYCNENKLAVVPQGGNSGLVGGSVPVFDEIVISLARMNQIRSFDDVSGILVVDGGVILEVADNFLAQHNHLFPLDLGAKGSCHIGGNVATNAGGLRLLRYGSLHGNVLGLEAVLPDGTIVDDLSKLRKNNTGYDMKQLFIGGEGTIGIITGVSVQCPQRSKAVNVAYFGLPSFEHVQKAFKEAKVQLGEILSAFELMDSQSQDFVHKVTGNKRPLEGDHPFYCLIETSGSNAEHDNEKLEKFLEHVMGEEIVSDGVLAQDETQVRALWGWREGITEAIGHFGGTYKYDVSIPLAELYKLVEDTRERLTSKGLIGEDDSHPAIGVVGYGHMGDSNLHLNVPVRRYTKEVEEAIEPWVYEWIQKRNGSISAEHGLGIAKKKYIGYSRSETMLGLMKQIKNLYDPNGIMNPYKYI
;
A
#
# COMPACT_ATOMS: atom_id res chain seq x y z
N MET A 1 -1.11 19.00 32.99
CA MET A 1 -1.94 17.96 33.65
C MET A 1 -3.10 17.57 32.76
N ALA A 2 -3.62 16.35 32.89
CA ALA A 2 -4.81 15.89 32.17
C ALA A 2 -5.93 15.53 33.16
N LYS A 3 -7.15 15.99 32.90
CA LYS A 3 -8.36 15.53 33.61
C LYS A 3 -9.18 14.71 32.64
N VAL A 4 -9.41 13.44 32.98
CA VAL A 4 -10.22 12.54 32.18
C VAL A 4 -11.59 12.48 32.83
N VAL A 5 -12.61 12.91 32.09
CA VAL A 5 -13.99 12.91 32.55
C VAL A 5 -14.70 11.72 31.86
N PRO A 6 -15.15 10.71 32.62
CA PRO A 6 -15.86 9.56 32.11
C PRO A 6 -17.13 9.96 31.39
N GLY A 7 -17.45 9.25 30.31
CA GLY A 7 -18.68 9.47 29.55
C GLY A 7 -19.93 8.91 30.20
N GLU A 8 -21.03 8.96 29.45
CA GLU A 8 -22.33 8.51 29.93
C GLU A 8 -22.32 7.02 30.32
N TRP A 9 -22.95 6.69 31.45
CA TRP A 9 -23.04 5.32 31.99
C TRP A 9 -21.72 4.68 32.43
N HIS A 10 -20.58 5.34 32.27
CA HIS A 10 -19.25 4.80 32.58
C HIS A 10 -18.67 5.38 33.88
N GLU A 11 -18.26 4.48 34.77
CA GLU A 11 -17.41 4.79 35.92
C GLU A 11 -15.98 5.18 35.54
N PRO A 12 -15.25 5.96 36.37
CA PRO A 12 -13.81 6.21 36.22
C PRO A 12 -12.97 4.98 35.85
N ALA A 13 -13.27 3.82 36.44
CA ALA A 13 -12.55 2.57 36.20
C ALA A 13 -12.56 2.12 34.72
N HIS A 14 -13.57 2.50 33.93
CA HIS A 14 -13.63 2.18 32.50
C HIS A 14 -12.55 2.91 31.69
N PHE A 15 -12.08 4.06 32.18
CA PHE A 15 -11.07 4.89 31.55
C PHE A 15 -9.67 4.64 32.11
N GLU A 16 -9.50 3.67 33.01
CA GLU A 16 -8.21 3.34 33.61
C GLU A 16 -7.14 2.90 32.58
N PRO A 17 -7.46 2.14 31.50
CA PRO A 17 -6.49 1.85 30.46
C PRO A 17 -5.96 3.13 29.77
N LEU A 18 -6.84 4.09 29.51
CA LEU A 18 -6.48 5.39 28.93
C LEU A 18 -5.67 6.23 29.92
N ALA A 19 -6.09 6.29 31.18
CA ALA A 19 -5.36 6.99 32.24
C ALA A 19 -3.96 6.39 32.43
N THR A 20 -3.81 5.07 32.36
CA THR A 20 -2.52 4.37 32.43
C THR A 20 -1.63 4.76 31.26
N ALA A 21 -2.15 4.77 30.03
CA ALA A 21 -1.40 5.17 28.84
C ALA A 21 -0.93 6.64 28.91
N LEU A 22 -1.76 7.53 29.42
CA LEU A 22 -1.41 8.95 29.62
C LEU A 22 -0.38 9.14 30.75
N ARG A 23 -0.51 8.42 31.86
CA ARG A 23 0.50 8.43 32.94
C ARG A 23 1.85 7.89 32.46
N ALA A 24 1.86 6.90 31.58
CA ALA A 24 3.08 6.40 30.92
C ALA A 24 3.73 7.43 29.97
N LYS A 25 3.02 8.50 29.62
CA LYS A 25 3.51 9.68 28.90
C LYS A 25 3.77 10.87 29.84
N GLU A 26 3.93 10.59 31.14
CA GLU A 26 4.25 11.56 32.19
C GLU A 26 3.18 12.62 32.45
N TYR A 27 1.94 12.41 31.97
CA TYR A 27 0.82 13.24 32.37
C TYR A 27 0.35 12.85 33.77
N LYS A 28 0.19 13.83 34.66
CA LYS A 28 -0.66 13.66 35.85
C LYS A 28 -2.12 13.54 35.39
N VAL A 29 -2.73 12.37 35.61
CA VAL A 29 -4.11 12.06 35.20
C VAL A 29 -5.02 11.95 36.41
N ILE A 30 -6.12 12.70 36.39
CA ILE A 30 -7.19 12.59 37.37
C ILE A 30 -8.50 12.23 36.68
N LEU A 31 -9.13 11.17 37.16
CA LEU A 31 -10.43 10.70 36.71
C LEU A 31 -11.52 11.32 37.58
N VAL A 32 -12.42 12.08 36.97
CA VAL A 32 -13.52 12.75 37.69
C VAL A 32 -14.73 11.84 37.70
N ARG A 33 -15.42 11.68 38.82
CA ARG A 33 -16.72 10.99 38.85
C ARG A 33 -17.82 12.02 38.66
N LEU A 34 -18.75 11.76 37.74
CA LEU A 34 -19.93 12.60 37.52
C LEU A 34 -21.03 12.26 38.55
N PRO A 35 -21.53 13.24 39.35
CA PRO A 35 -22.68 13.06 40.24
C PRO A 35 -23.93 12.47 39.57
N SER A 36 -24.15 12.77 38.29
CA SER A 36 -25.27 12.25 37.50
C SER A 36 -25.22 10.73 37.23
N LEU A 37 -24.07 10.08 37.50
CA LEU A 37 -23.90 8.64 37.37
C LEU A 37 -24.35 7.91 38.66
N LEU A 38 -25.47 7.22 38.58
CA LEU A 38 -26.19 6.70 39.74
C LEU A 38 -25.67 5.31 40.13
N SER A 39 -24.64 5.30 40.98
CA SER A 39 -24.02 4.05 41.47
C SER A 39 -23.49 4.09 42.91
N SER A 40 -23.52 5.25 43.58
CA SER A 40 -22.87 5.43 44.89
C SER A 40 -23.57 6.39 45.87
N ARG A 41 -24.72 6.96 45.50
CA ARG A 41 -25.62 7.70 46.40
C ARG A 41 -27.05 7.18 46.24
N PRO A 42 -27.41 6.03 46.83
CA PRO A 42 -28.79 5.55 46.80
C PRO A 42 -29.78 6.53 47.47
N ASN A 43 -29.27 7.49 48.26
CA ASN A 43 -30.07 8.33 49.15
C ASN A 43 -30.14 9.83 48.83
N GLN A 44 -29.52 10.30 47.75
CA GLN A 44 -29.58 11.70 47.31
C GLN A 44 -29.48 11.78 45.78
N PRO A 45 -30.59 11.59 45.07
CA PRO A 45 -30.69 11.96 43.66
C PRO A 45 -30.61 13.49 43.51
N VAL A 46 -29.77 13.88 42.56
CA VAL A 46 -29.47 15.24 42.14
C VAL A 46 -30.64 15.80 41.34
N THR A 47 -31.07 17.03 41.61
CA THR A 47 -32.17 17.67 40.86
C THR A 47 -31.69 18.33 39.57
N ASP A 48 -30.43 18.76 39.50
CA ASP A 48 -29.86 19.50 38.36
C ASP A 48 -28.59 18.83 37.82
N ALA A 49 -28.77 17.72 37.10
CA ALA A 49 -27.70 16.78 36.75
C ALA A 49 -26.50 17.44 36.03
N VAL A 50 -26.72 18.30 35.02
CA VAL A 50 -25.62 18.98 34.32
C VAL A 50 -24.91 19.97 35.25
N ILE A 51 -25.65 20.69 36.09
CA ILE A 51 -25.08 21.72 36.97
C ILE A 51 -24.16 21.08 38.01
N GLU A 52 -24.61 20.02 38.68
CA GLU A 52 -23.76 19.32 39.65
C GLU A 52 -22.55 18.66 38.99
N ASP A 53 -22.68 18.13 37.77
CA ASP A 53 -21.55 17.61 37.01
C ASP A 53 -20.52 18.70 36.68
N VAL A 54 -20.99 19.89 36.27
CA VAL A 54 -20.14 21.06 36.03
C VAL A 54 -19.42 21.46 37.32
N GLU A 55 -20.13 21.57 38.43
CA GLU A 55 -19.55 21.94 39.73
C GLU A 55 -18.52 20.92 40.22
N ALA A 56 -18.78 19.62 40.04
CA ALA A 56 -17.85 18.57 40.39
C ALA A 56 -16.54 18.67 39.59
N ILE A 57 -16.63 18.88 38.27
CA ILE A 57 -15.46 19.08 37.41
C ILE A 57 -14.75 20.39 37.77
N LYS A 58 -15.48 21.49 37.90
CA LYS A 58 -14.95 22.84 38.18
C LYS A 58 -14.26 22.88 39.56
N SER A 59 -14.82 22.24 40.57
CA SER A 59 -14.23 22.14 41.92
C SER A 59 -12.91 21.38 41.92
N ILE A 60 -12.85 20.21 41.24
CA ILE A 60 -11.62 19.42 41.14
C ILE A 60 -10.56 20.16 40.31
N ALA A 61 -10.95 20.73 39.17
CA ALA A 61 -10.04 21.47 38.30
C ALA A 61 -9.51 22.73 38.99
N GLY A 62 -10.37 23.49 39.67
CA GLY A 62 -10.00 24.70 40.40
C GLY A 62 -9.01 24.42 41.53
N ARG A 63 -9.26 23.38 42.36
CA ARG A 63 -8.30 22.95 43.39
C ARG A 63 -6.95 22.61 42.77
N GLU A 64 -6.96 21.86 41.66
CA GLU A 64 -5.72 21.41 41.03
C GLU A 64 -4.96 22.52 40.30
N LEU A 65 -5.62 23.52 39.76
CA LEU A 65 -4.94 24.72 39.26
C LEU A 65 -4.33 25.55 40.40
N ASN A 66 -4.94 25.53 41.58
CA ASN A 66 -4.41 26.25 42.73
C ASN A 66 -3.25 25.50 43.39
N ASP A 67 -3.35 24.18 43.51
CA ASP A 67 -2.30 23.33 44.09
C ASP A 67 -1.07 23.20 43.17
N TYR A 68 -1.24 23.44 41.87
CA TYR A 68 -0.18 23.29 40.86
C TYR A 68 -0.10 24.50 39.92
N PRO A 69 0.43 25.63 40.40
CA PRO A 69 0.43 26.91 39.68
C PRO A 69 1.25 26.88 38.37
N ASP A 70 2.21 25.96 38.24
CA ASP A 70 3.08 25.85 37.06
C ASP A 70 2.51 24.99 35.94
N TYR A 71 1.35 24.36 36.16
CA TYR A 71 0.77 23.42 35.20
C TYR A 71 -0.58 23.89 34.69
N ASP A 72 -0.74 23.85 33.37
CA ASP A 72 -2.04 23.92 32.73
C ASP A 72 -2.79 22.58 32.83
N ILE A 73 -4.10 22.65 32.72
CA ILE A 73 -4.98 21.47 32.62
C ILE A 73 -5.53 21.34 31.20
N VAL A 74 -5.56 20.10 30.69
CA VAL A 74 -6.37 19.72 29.53
C VAL A 74 -7.50 18.82 29.99
N PHE A 75 -8.73 19.14 29.59
CA PHE A 75 -9.88 18.28 29.81
C PHE A 75 -9.98 17.26 28.67
N LEU A 76 -10.12 15.99 29.02
CA LEU A 76 -10.36 14.88 28.11
C LEU A 76 -11.74 14.30 28.42
N THR A 77 -12.69 14.51 27.52
CA THR A 77 -14.10 14.17 27.70
C THR A 77 -14.55 13.15 26.67
N HIS A 78 -15.56 12.37 27.01
CA HIS A 78 -16.19 11.37 26.15
C HIS A 78 -17.71 11.46 26.22
N SER A 79 -18.40 11.39 25.07
CA SER A 79 -19.87 11.35 25.01
C SER A 79 -20.53 12.50 25.80
N TYR A 80 -21.51 12.22 26.66
CA TYR A 80 -22.22 13.20 27.50
C TYR A 80 -21.28 14.14 28.29
N SER A 81 -20.15 13.63 28.81
CA SER A 81 -19.26 14.41 29.68
C SER A 81 -18.61 15.63 29.02
N SER A 82 -18.65 15.72 27.69
CA SER A 82 -18.23 16.91 26.94
C SER A 82 -19.11 18.12 27.23
N ILE A 83 -20.36 17.92 27.64
CA ILE A 83 -21.29 18.97 28.03
C ILE A 83 -20.83 19.64 29.33
N PRO A 84 -20.79 18.95 30.49
CA PRO A 84 -20.33 19.56 31.72
C PRO A 84 -18.84 19.91 31.68
N GLY A 85 -18.01 19.16 30.93
CA GLY A 85 -16.60 19.47 30.73
C GLY A 85 -16.38 20.80 29.97
N SER A 86 -17.17 21.07 28.94
CA SER A 86 -17.17 22.36 28.22
C SER A 86 -17.63 23.49 29.14
N ALA A 87 -18.73 23.31 29.86
CA ALA A 87 -19.25 24.35 30.77
C ALA A 87 -18.31 24.64 31.96
N ALA A 88 -17.61 23.63 32.48
CA ALA A 88 -16.65 23.79 33.58
C ALA A 88 -15.41 24.64 33.24
N CYS A 89 -15.17 24.95 31.95
CA CYS A 89 -14.14 25.90 31.54
C CYS A 89 -14.45 27.34 31.99
N GLN A 90 -15.72 27.67 32.30
CA GLN A 90 -16.11 29.00 32.74
C GLN A 90 -15.27 29.44 33.95
N ASP A 91 -14.64 30.61 33.85
CA ASP A 91 -13.73 31.21 34.85
C ASP A 91 -12.42 30.44 35.11
N LEU A 92 -12.24 29.26 34.51
CA LEU A 92 -11.02 28.45 34.64
C LEU A 92 -10.14 28.46 33.39
N ASP A 93 -10.64 28.96 32.26
CA ASP A 93 -9.86 29.15 31.05
C ASP A 93 -8.67 30.11 31.28
N LYS A 94 -7.66 30.01 30.42
CA LYS A 94 -6.43 30.82 30.59
C LYS A 94 -6.68 32.32 30.55
N LEU A 95 -7.67 32.82 29.80
CA LEU A 95 -7.94 34.25 29.74
C LEU A 95 -8.56 34.73 31.05
N SER A 96 -9.60 34.05 31.53
CA SER A 96 -10.26 34.39 32.80
C SER A 96 -9.30 34.28 33.99
N ARG A 97 -8.47 33.22 34.04
CA ARG A 97 -7.50 33.06 35.14
C ARG A 97 -6.36 34.06 35.11
N ARG A 98 -5.88 34.46 33.91
CA ARG A 98 -4.90 35.55 33.79
C ARG A 98 -5.45 36.88 34.27
N ALA A 99 -6.73 37.17 33.99
CA ALA A 99 -7.39 38.37 34.51
C ALA A 99 -7.46 38.35 36.06
N ALA A 100 -7.55 37.17 36.67
CA ALA A 100 -7.50 36.97 38.12
C ALA A 100 -6.07 36.84 38.70
N GLY A 101 -5.02 37.07 37.91
CA GLY A 101 -3.63 37.08 38.38
C GLY A 101 -2.90 35.73 38.38
N TYR A 102 -3.49 34.68 37.81
CA TYR A 102 -2.87 33.36 37.70
C TYR A 102 -2.18 33.15 36.33
N THR A 103 -1.12 32.35 36.30
CA THR A 103 -0.35 32.03 35.08
C THR A 103 -0.86 30.79 34.35
N ASN A 104 -1.63 29.94 35.04
CA ASN A 104 -2.17 28.69 34.53
C ASN A 104 -3.68 28.74 34.28
N GLY A 105 -4.19 27.75 33.54
CA GLY A 105 -5.63 27.51 33.41
C GLY A 105 -5.95 26.29 32.58
N ILE A 106 -7.21 26.20 32.13
CA ILE A 106 -7.60 25.19 31.14
C ILE A 106 -7.00 25.59 29.79
N ALA A 107 -6.01 24.83 29.34
CA ALA A 107 -5.31 25.07 28.07
C ALA A 107 -6.02 24.45 26.86
N GLY A 108 -6.93 23.50 27.07
CA GLY A 108 -7.72 22.94 25.99
C GLY A 108 -8.72 21.87 26.43
N LEU A 109 -9.63 21.58 25.51
CA LEU A 109 -10.65 20.55 25.63
C LEU A 109 -10.44 19.51 24.51
N LEU A 110 -10.20 18.25 24.85
CA LEU A 110 -10.21 17.13 23.91
C LEU A 110 -11.49 16.32 24.14
N THR A 111 -12.26 16.14 23.07
CA THR A 111 -13.58 15.52 23.10
C THR A 111 -13.59 14.29 22.21
N ILE A 112 -14.00 13.14 22.75
CA ILE A 112 -14.11 11.88 22.01
C ILE A 112 -15.58 11.53 21.85
N SER A 113 -16.07 11.47 20.60
CA SER A 113 -17.50 11.18 20.31
C SER A 113 -18.47 11.96 21.21
N GLY A 114 -18.18 13.24 21.49
CA GLY A 114 -18.88 14.01 22.51
C GLY A 114 -19.90 15.00 21.95
N LEU A 115 -20.73 15.53 22.83
CA LEU A 115 -21.73 16.54 22.48
C LEU A 115 -21.15 17.94 22.76
N LEU A 116 -21.24 18.85 21.78
CA LEU A 116 -20.92 20.27 21.94
C LEU A 116 -22.23 21.05 21.87
N ILE A 117 -22.76 21.44 23.03
CA ILE A 117 -24.08 22.05 23.15
C ILE A 117 -23.95 23.57 23.33
N PRO A 118 -24.72 24.38 22.60
CA PRO A 118 -24.69 25.84 22.73
C PRO A 118 -25.18 26.30 24.10
N ALA A 119 -24.70 27.46 24.54
CA ALA A 119 -25.19 28.04 25.79
C ALA A 119 -26.69 28.37 25.67
N GLY A 120 -27.47 28.00 26.69
CA GLY A 120 -28.92 28.15 26.73
C GLY A 120 -29.71 27.01 26.08
N MET A 121 -29.05 26.00 25.51
CA MET A 121 -29.71 24.81 24.95
C MET A 121 -29.43 23.56 25.78
N SER A 122 -30.36 22.62 25.76
CA SER A 122 -30.21 21.26 26.28
C SER A 122 -29.91 20.26 25.16
N VAL A 123 -29.63 19.00 25.52
CA VAL A 123 -29.46 17.94 24.51
C VAL A 123 -30.77 17.71 23.75
N LEU A 124 -31.92 17.74 24.44
CA LEU A 124 -33.21 17.58 23.79
C LEU A 124 -33.55 18.73 22.84
N ASP A 125 -33.18 19.97 23.17
CA ASP A 125 -33.41 21.09 22.24
C ASP A 125 -32.65 20.88 20.93
N CYS A 126 -31.40 20.39 21.02
CA CYS A 126 -30.58 20.05 19.86
C CYS A 126 -31.11 18.86 19.04
N THR A 127 -31.91 17.97 19.64
CA THR A 127 -32.54 16.83 18.96
C THR A 127 -34.01 17.06 18.60
N GLY A 128 -34.52 18.28 18.74
CA GLY A 128 -35.93 18.61 18.45
C GLY A 128 -36.92 17.93 19.41
N GLY A 129 -36.49 17.65 20.65
CA GLY A 129 -37.29 16.97 21.68
C GLY A 129 -37.29 15.45 21.58
N HIS A 130 -36.55 14.86 20.63
CA HIS A 130 -36.54 13.41 20.41
C HIS A 130 -35.47 12.70 21.24
N ILE A 131 -35.87 11.61 21.89
CA ILE A 131 -34.97 10.68 22.57
C ILE A 131 -34.50 9.63 21.54
N PRO A 132 -33.19 9.39 21.39
CA PRO A 132 -32.71 8.35 20.49
C PRO A 132 -33.32 6.98 20.83
N PRO A 133 -33.80 6.18 19.85
CA PRO A 133 -34.41 4.87 20.11
C PRO A 133 -33.49 3.87 20.82
N SER A 134 -32.18 4.10 20.73
CA SER A 134 -31.12 3.33 21.40
C SER A 134 -31.06 3.57 22.93
N ILE A 135 -31.70 4.63 23.43
CA ILE A 135 -31.75 5.00 24.84
C ILE A 135 -33.11 4.63 25.41
N LYS A 136 -33.11 3.86 26.50
CA LYS A 136 -34.32 3.61 27.28
C LYS A 136 -34.35 4.57 28.45
N VAL A 137 -35.51 5.18 28.65
CA VAL A 137 -35.81 6.05 29.80
C VAL A 137 -36.92 5.41 30.62
N TRP A 138 -36.76 5.37 31.94
CA TRP A 138 -37.77 4.89 32.87
C TRP A 138 -37.71 5.65 34.19
N HIS A 139 -38.74 5.51 35.01
CA HIS A 139 -38.77 6.11 36.35
C HIS A 139 -38.14 5.16 37.37
N SER A 140 -37.25 5.68 38.22
CA SER A 140 -36.67 4.97 39.36
C SER A 140 -37.01 5.70 40.64
N THR A 141 -37.49 4.98 41.66
CA THR A 141 -37.78 5.52 43.00
C THR A 141 -36.52 5.51 43.85
N TYR A 142 -36.23 6.62 44.52
CA TYR A 142 -35.05 6.78 45.38
C TYR A 142 -35.40 6.77 46.86
N SER A 143 -34.38 6.72 47.73
CA SER A 143 -34.61 6.63 49.17
C SER A 143 -35.29 7.87 49.77
N ASP A 144 -35.36 8.97 49.04
CA ASP A 144 -36.11 10.19 49.41
C ASP A 144 -37.62 10.07 49.09
N GLY A 145 -38.05 8.95 48.53
CA GLY A 145 -39.43 8.67 48.14
C GLY A 145 -39.85 9.32 46.81
N ARG A 146 -38.97 10.08 46.15
CA ARG A 146 -39.26 10.73 44.87
C ARG A 146 -38.91 9.79 43.70
N GLN A 147 -39.62 9.97 42.59
CA GLN A 147 -39.33 9.29 41.33
C GLN A 147 -38.51 10.20 40.43
N TYR A 148 -37.43 9.66 39.87
CA TYR A 148 -36.57 10.35 38.92
C TYR A 148 -36.52 9.56 37.62
N GLU A 149 -36.51 10.27 36.50
CA GLU A 149 -36.27 9.65 35.22
C GLU A 149 -34.79 9.36 35.02
N VAL A 150 -34.51 8.16 34.56
CA VAL A 150 -33.17 7.65 34.39
C VAL A 150 -33.01 6.97 33.04
N SER A 151 -31.79 6.96 32.52
CA SER A 151 -31.45 6.41 31.20
C SER A 151 -30.35 5.36 31.25
N LYS A 152 -30.40 4.46 30.25
CA LYS A 152 -29.37 3.47 29.91
C LYS A 152 -29.55 3.04 28.44
N PRO A 153 -28.52 2.51 27.75
CA PRO A 153 -28.71 1.90 26.44
C PRO A 153 -29.71 0.76 26.51
N ALA A 154 -30.44 0.53 25.42
CA ALA A 154 -31.33 -0.61 25.29
C ALA A 154 -30.59 -1.93 25.61
N THR A 155 -31.22 -2.77 26.45
CA THR A 155 -30.66 -4.04 26.98
C THR A 155 -30.17 -5.00 25.88
N PRO A 156 -29.20 -5.90 26.16
CA PRO A 156 -28.58 -6.78 25.16
C PRO A 156 -29.63 -7.56 24.34
N PRO A 157 -29.49 -7.61 22.99
CA PRO A 157 -28.24 -7.35 22.24
C PRO A 157 -27.80 -5.89 22.10
N GLY A 158 -28.68 -4.91 22.39
CA GLY A 158 -28.48 -3.49 22.11
C GLY A 158 -27.18 -2.86 22.64
N ALA A 159 -26.90 -2.93 23.94
CA ALA A 159 -25.72 -2.25 24.52
C ALA A 159 -24.37 -2.78 23.99
N ILE A 160 -24.27 -4.08 23.70
CA ILE A 160 -23.07 -4.69 23.14
C ILE A 160 -22.91 -4.27 21.68
N GLU A 161 -23.98 -4.38 20.90
CA GLU A 161 -24.00 -4.02 19.48
C GLU A 161 -23.79 -2.53 19.24
N LEU A 162 -24.14 -1.66 20.20
CA LEU A 162 -23.97 -0.22 20.11
C LEU A 162 -22.61 0.24 20.62
N LEU A 163 -22.24 -0.12 21.85
CA LEU A 163 -21.09 0.48 22.55
C LEU A 163 -19.80 -0.33 22.50
N TYR A 164 -19.89 -1.65 22.27
CA TYR A 164 -18.74 -2.56 22.44
C TYR A 164 -18.62 -3.59 21.28
N HIS A 165 -19.19 -3.26 20.13
CA HIS A 165 -19.27 -4.17 18.98
C HIS A 165 -17.91 -4.47 18.34
N ASP A 166 -16.89 -3.68 18.66
CA ASP A 166 -15.51 -3.81 18.22
C ASP A 166 -14.63 -4.58 19.23
N LEU A 167 -15.23 -5.09 20.31
CA LEU A 167 -14.57 -5.97 21.28
C LEU A 167 -14.97 -7.45 21.06
N PRO A 168 -14.09 -8.42 21.39
CA PRO A 168 -14.47 -9.81 21.47
C PRO A 168 -15.71 -9.99 22.36
N VAL A 169 -16.63 -10.89 21.99
CA VAL A 169 -17.95 -11.04 22.63
C VAL A 169 -17.85 -11.14 24.16
N SER A 170 -16.88 -11.89 24.70
CA SER A 170 -16.69 -12.03 26.15
C SER A 170 -16.24 -10.74 26.83
N ALA A 171 -15.38 -9.94 26.19
CA ALA A 171 -14.98 -8.63 26.68
C ALA A 171 -16.12 -7.62 26.56
N ALA A 172 -16.86 -7.66 25.45
CA ALA A 172 -18.03 -6.81 25.22
C ALA A 172 -19.13 -7.06 26.25
N GLN A 173 -19.43 -8.33 26.56
CA GLN A 173 -20.35 -8.73 27.62
C GLN A 173 -19.90 -8.23 28.99
N ARG A 174 -18.61 -8.37 29.32
CA ARG A 174 -18.04 -7.87 30.57
C ARG A 174 -18.24 -6.37 30.71
N TRP A 175 -17.85 -5.58 29.72
CA TRP A 175 -17.96 -4.12 29.80
C TRP A 175 -19.41 -3.63 29.76
N ALA A 176 -20.28 -4.26 28.96
CA ALA A 176 -21.71 -3.97 28.95
C ALA A 176 -22.38 -4.22 30.32
N SER A 177 -21.94 -5.26 31.05
CA SER A 177 -22.47 -5.54 32.39
C SER A 177 -22.11 -4.49 33.45
N MET A 178 -21.06 -3.68 33.20
CA MET A 178 -20.57 -2.67 34.14
C MET A 178 -21.24 -1.29 33.98
N LEU A 179 -22.02 -1.10 32.91
CA LEU A 179 -22.75 0.15 32.63
C LEU A 179 -23.69 0.52 33.78
N LYS A 180 -23.63 1.77 34.21
CA LYS A 180 -24.50 2.35 35.25
C LYS A 180 -25.69 3.08 34.65
N THR A 181 -26.63 3.39 35.51
CA THR A 181 -27.79 4.22 35.18
C THR A 181 -27.39 5.70 35.30
N HIS A 182 -27.88 6.54 34.40
CA HIS A 182 -27.61 7.97 34.40
C HIS A 182 -28.91 8.77 34.60
N LEU A 183 -28.86 9.93 35.25
CA LEU A 183 -30.05 10.79 35.37
C LEU A 183 -30.43 11.32 33.99
N PHE A 184 -31.70 11.14 33.61
CA PHE A 184 -32.18 11.62 32.31
C PHE A 184 -32.34 13.14 32.28
N GLU A 185 -32.47 13.78 33.44
CA GLU A 185 -32.55 15.24 33.56
C GLU A 185 -31.36 15.97 32.93
N GLY A 186 -30.20 15.30 32.83
CA GLY A 186 -29.04 15.84 32.14
C GLY A 186 -29.26 16.13 30.66
N TYR A 187 -30.26 15.50 30.05
CA TYR A 187 -30.66 15.74 28.65
C TYR A 187 -31.57 16.96 28.49
N ARG A 188 -32.25 17.37 29.57
CA ARG A 188 -33.21 18.49 29.60
C ARG A 188 -32.62 19.78 30.12
N THR A 189 -31.59 19.68 30.95
CA THR A 189 -30.98 20.85 31.58
C THR A 189 -30.23 21.67 30.53
N PRO A 190 -30.58 22.95 30.32
CA PRO A 190 -29.81 23.82 29.43
C PRO A 190 -28.41 24.09 29.97
N VAL A 191 -27.43 24.17 29.09
CA VAL A 191 -26.04 24.42 29.48
C VAL A 191 -25.83 25.93 29.66
N SER A 192 -25.27 26.36 30.79
CA SER A 192 -25.07 27.78 31.08
C SER A 192 -23.89 28.42 30.33
N PHE A 193 -22.92 27.61 29.87
CA PHE A 193 -21.69 28.11 29.23
C PHE A 193 -21.12 27.15 28.18
N ALA A 194 -20.75 27.68 27.02
CA ALA A 194 -20.16 26.93 25.91
C ALA A 194 -18.63 27.13 25.85
N GLY A 195 -17.89 26.50 26.78
CA GLY A 195 -16.44 26.66 26.86
C GLY A 195 -15.65 26.19 25.63
N HIS A 196 -16.20 25.31 24.80
CA HIS A 196 -15.60 24.90 23.52
C HIS A 196 -15.43 26.05 22.51
N LEU A 197 -16.12 27.18 22.71
CA LEU A 197 -15.91 28.42 21.94
C LEU A 197 -14.82 29.34 22.54
N MET A 198 -14.33 29.02 23.74
CA MET A 198 -13.44 29.85 24.54
C MET A 198 -12.04 29.25 24.72
N VAL A 199 -11.93 27.91 24.77
CA VAL A 199 -10.64 27.20 24.82
C VAL A 199 -10.37 26.44 23.50
N PRO A 200 -9.10 26.22 23.13
CA PRO A 200 -8.76 25.32 22.03
C PRO A 200 -9.43 23.96 22.22
N THR A 201 -10.20 23.52 21.23
CA THR A 201 -11.00 22.28 21.32
C THR A 201 -10.56 21.30 20.25
N TYR A 202 -10.35 20.04 20.60
CA TYR A 202 -9.96 18.98 19.68
C TYR A 202 -11.03 17.90 19.69
N TYR A 203 -11.65 17.65 18.54
CA TYR A 203 -12.73 16.68 18.44
C TYR A 203 -12.22 15.40 17.75
N LEU A 204 -12.10 14.32 18.52
CA LEU A 204 -11.76 12.99 18.02
C LEU A 204 -13.02 12.30 17.49
N MET A 205 -13.06 12.06 16.18
CA MET A 205 -14.19 11.39 15.55
C MET A 205 -13.99 9.88 15.50
N CYS A 206 -14.94 9.12 16.02
CA CYS A 206 -14.88 7.67 16.04
C CYS A 206 -15.71 7.09 14.89
N LYS A 207 -15.02 6.53 13.88
CA LYS A 207 -15.61 6.00 12.63
C LYS A 207 -16.66 4.92 12.84
N ASN A 208 -16.43 4.07 13.84
CA ASN A 208 -17.24 2.90 14.11
C ASN A 208 -18.26 3.16 15.23
N ASP A 209 -18.35 4.37 15.77
CA ASP A 209 -19.32 4.67 16.82
C ASP A 209 -20.74 4.50 16.29
N ARG A 210 -21.49 3.56 16.89
CA ARG A 210 -22.87 3.26 16.51
C ARG A 210 -23.89 4.00 17.37
N MET A 211 -23.44 4.67 18.44
CA MET A 211 -24.29 5.47 19.31
C MET A 211 -24.37 6.90 18.80
N LEU A 212 -23.22 7.53 18.59
CA LEU A 212 -23.11 8.84 17.93
C LEU A 212 -22.45 8.62 16.57
N THR A 213 -23.26 8.39 15.53
CA THR A 213 -22.75 8.05 14.20
C THR A 213 -21.76 9.08 13.67
N LEU A 214 -20.86 8.68 12.76
CA LEU A 214 -19.89 9.61 12.17
C LEU A 214 -20.56 10.84 11.54
N GLU A 215 -21.75 10.67 10.95
CA GLU A 215 -22.55 11.76 10.39
C GLU A 215 -23.06 12.71 11.49
N ALA A 216 -23.62 12.18 12.58
CA ALA A 216 -24.05 12.99 13.72
C ALA A 216 -22.86 13.76 14.34
N GLN A 217 -21.70 13.11 14.47
CA GLN A 217 -20.47 13.77 14.92
C GLN A 217 -20.04 14.90 13.98
N ARG A 218 -20.20 14.74 12.64
CA ARG A 218 -19.89 15.81 11.67
C ARG A 218 -20.81 17.00 11.86
N LEU A 219 -22.11 16.74 12.00
CA LEU A 219 -23.10 17.79 12.23
C LEU A 219 -22.84 18.57 13.53
N ILE A 220 -22.45 17.88 14.60
CA ILE A 220 -22.06 18.52 15.87
C ILE A 220 -20.85 19.45 15.67
N VAL A 221 -19.80 18.98 14.99
CA VAL A 221 -18.61 19.78 14.72
C VAL A 221 -18.92 20.96 13.79
N GLU A 222 -19.77 20.76 12.78
CA GLU A 222 -20.21 21.82 11.87
C GLU A 222 -21.05 22.88 12.58
N ALA A 223 -21.99 22.47 13.44
CA ALA A 223 -22.80 23.39 14.25
C ALA A 223 -21.92 24.22 15.19
N ALA A 224 -21.02 23.58 15.94
CA ALA A 224 -20.10 24.28 16.83
C ALA A 224 -19.16 25.25 16.07
N ASN A 225 -18.73 24.91 14.86
CA ASN A 225 -17.93 25.81 14.03
C ASN A 225 -18.74 27.00 13.47
N LYS A 226 -20.05 26.85 13.24
CA LYS A 226 -20.93 27.95 12.79
C LYS A 226 -21.18 28.97 13.91
N GLU A 227 -21.12 28.55 15.16
CA GLU A 227 -21.30 29.43 16.34
C GLU A 227 -20.05 30.25 16.69
N MET A 228 -18.90 29.93 16.10
CA MET A 228 -17.65 30.64 16.37
C MET A 228 -17.71 32.10 15.87
N PRO A 229 -17.44 33.09 16.73
CA PRO A 229 -17.41 34.50 16.33
C PRO A 229 -16.36 34.77 15.24
N ALA A 230 -16.70 35.63 14.27
CA ALA A 230 -15.80 36.05 13.22
C ALA A 230 -14.51 36.69 13.81
N GLY A 231 -13.35 36.20 13.37
CA GLY A 231 -12.03 36.71 13.81
C GLY A 231 -11.32 35.89 14.89
N LYS A 232 -11.94 34.84 15.46
CA LYS A 232 -11.24 33.84 16.28
C LYS A 232 -10.74 32.68 15.40
N GLN A 233 -9.52 32.19 15.65
CA GLN A 233 -8.95 31.01 14.99
C GLN A 233 -9.89 29.81 15.21
N ARG A 234 -10.15 28.99 14.16
CA ARG A 234 -11.06 27.82 14.25
C ARG A 234 -10.69 26.99 15.47
N SER A 235 -11.55 26.96 16.49
CA SER A 235 -11.23 26.34 17.77
C SER A 235 -11.16 24.82 17.65
N ILE A 236 -11.88 24.21 16.71
CA ILE A 236 -11.87 22.78 16.42
C ILE A 236 -10.80 22.46 15.38
N CYS A 237 -9.58 22.23 15.85
CA CYS A 237 -8.40 22.27 14.99
C CYS A 237 -8.02 20.92 14.35
N CYS A 238 -8.62 19.81 14.76
CA CYS A 238 -8.24 18.49 14.24
C CYS A 238 -9.35 17.45 14.35
N VAL A 239 -9.86 17.00 13.20
CA VAL A 239 -10.69 15.78 13.08
C VAL A 239 -9.73 14.61 12.88
N LEU A 240 -9.33 13.97 13.96
CA LEU A 240 -8.59 12.71 13.89
C LEU A 240 -9.61 11.58 13.82
N ILE A 241 -9.65 10.88 12.68
CA ILE A 241 -10.56 9.76 12.50
C ILE A 241 -9.86 8.45 12.89
N PHE A 242 -10.13 7.98 14.11
CA PHE A 242 -9.50 6.76 14.64
C PHE A 242 -10.09 5.49 14.01
N ARG A 243 -9.22 4.54 13.64
CA ARG A 243 -9.59 3.15 13.32
C ARG A 243 -9.27 2.31 14.55
N THR A 244 -10.26 1.65 15.15
CA THR A 244 -9.98 0.58 16.10
C THR A 244 -9.47 -0.62 15.31
N SER A 245 -8.19 -0.97 15.51
CA SER A 245 -7.59 -2.22 15.03
C SER A 245 -7.61 -3.21 16.20
N PRO A 246 -8.01 -4.49 16.02
CA PRO A 246 -8.15 -5.44 17.13
C PRO A 246 -6.82 -5.85 17.81
N ALA A 247 -5.67 -5.36 17.34
CA ALA A 247 -4.37 -5.84 17.77
C ALA A 247 -3.75 -4.96 18.85
N SER A 248 -4.03 -5.24 20.13
CA SER A 248 -3.04 -5.22 21.24
C SER A 248 -3.67 -5.17 22.64
N LEU A 249 -4.17 -6.30 23.14
CA LEU A 249 -4.27 -6.54 24.59
C LEU A 249 -3.80 -7.96 24.89
N ARG A 250 -2.51 -8.10 25.22
CA ARG A 250 -1.96 -9.33 25.83
C ARG A 250 -1.88 -9.14 27.34
N SER A 251 -2.43 -10.08 28.10
CA SER A 251 -1.99 -10.43 29.47
C SER A 251 -2.43 -11.88 29.80
N PRO A 252 -1.95 -12.53 30.87
CA PRO A 252 -1.18 -13.77 30.79
C PRO A 252 -2.00 -15.06 30.95
N ARG A 253 -1.42 -16.14 30.43
CA ARG A 253 -1.85 -17.55 30.49
C ARG A 253 -2.41 -17.99 31.85
N ARG A 254 -3.47 -18.80 31.82
CA ARG A 254 -3.66 -19.96 32.71
C ARG A 254 -4.47 -21.06 32.01
N ASN A 255 -3.92 -22.28 32.10
CA ASN A 255 -4.47 -23.55 31.63
C ASN A 255 -5.80 -23.88 32.31
N MET A 256 -6.77 -24.42 31.57
CA MET A 256 -7.55 -25.59 31.97
C MET A 256 -8.17 -26.23 30.73
N ALA A 257 -8.09 -27.56 30.67
CA ALA A 257 -8.62 -28.42 29.61
C ALA A 257 -10.05 -28.92 29.94
N VAL A 258 -10.55 -29.77 29.04
CA VAL A 258 -11.69 -30.72 29.09
C VAL A 258 -13.08 -30.22 28.55
N PRO A 259 -13.98 -31.10 28.04
CA PRO A 259 -14.19 -31.29 26.60
C PRO A 259 -15.69 -31.35 26.16
N THR A 260 -15.88 -31.71 24.88
CA THR A 260 -17.00 -32.47 24.26
C THR A 260 -18.25 -31.78 23.68
N THR A 261 -18.46 -32.15 22.40
CA THR A 261 -19.69 -32.51 21.68
C THR A 261 -20.69 -31.43 21.26
N SER A 262 -20.81 -31.22 19.94
CA SER A 262 -22.03 -31.61 19.21
C SER A 262 -21.78 -31.70 17.71
N ARG A 263 -21.96 -32.91 17.18
CA ARG A 263 -22.16 -33.21 15.75
C ARG A 263 -23.55 -32.75 15.35
N SER A 264 -23.67 -31.96 14.27
CA SER A 264 -24.73 -32.13 13.27
C SER A 264 -24.56 -31.09 12.16
N VAL A 265 -24.95 -31.50 10.94
CA VAL A 265 -24.95 -30.75 9.68
C VAL A 265 -23.68 -30.94 8.83
N ALA A 266 -23.48 -32.21 8.41
CA ALA A 266 -22.76 -32.55 7.18
C ALA A 266 -23.55 -33.69 6.52
N ARG A 267 -24.51 -33.34 5.65
CA ARG A 267 -25.30 -34.30 4.86
C ARG A 267 -25.63 -33.73 3.47
N ALA A 268 -24.60 -33.58 2.65
CA ALA A 268 -24.60 -33.60 1.18
C ALA A 268 -23.10 -33.43 0.85
N LEU A 269 -22.33 -34.40 0.38
CA LEU A 269 -22.45 -35.12 -0.87
C LEU A 269 -21.71 -36.46 -0.71
N ARG A 270 -22.44 -37.58 -0.86
CA ARG A 270 -21.84 -38.88 -1.19
C ARG A 270 -22.26 -39.19 -2.61
N GLN A 271 -21.31 -39.24 -3.54
CA GLN A 271 -21.28 -40.21 -4.63
C GLN A 271 -19.95 -40.06 -5.39
N LEU A 272 -19.01 -41.00 -5.17
CA LEU A 272 -18.49 -41.90 -6.21
C LEU A 272 -17.26 -42.70 -5.70
N LYS A 273 -17.50 -44.02 -5.63
CA LYS A 273 -16.64 -45.21 -5.75
C LYS A 273 -15.12 -45.13 -5.42
N LYS A 274 -14.74 -45.89 -4.39
CA LYS A 274 -13.40 -46.45 -4.12
C LYS A 274 -12.93 -47.39 -5.25
N PRO A 275 -11.60 -47.55 -5.39
CA PRO A 275 -10.99 -48.87 -5.39
C PRO A 275 -10.05 -49.11 -4.20
N SER A 276 -9.74 -50.38 -4.01
CA SER A 276 -9.14 -51.08 -2.88
C SER A 276 -7.70 -50.70 -2.49
N ILE A 277 -7.46 -50.68 -1.17
CA ILE A 277 -6.14 -50.64 -0.52
C ILE A 277 -5.58 -52.07 -0.38
N PRO A 278 -4.29 -52.32 -0.66
CA PRO A 278 -3.53 -53.35 0.03
C PRO A 278 -2.61 -52.77 1.11
N ARG A 279 -2.51 -53.55 2.19
CA ARG A 279 -1.79 -53.33 3.46
C ARG A 279 -0.39 -52.73 3.36
N ALA A 280 -0.11 -51.86 4.33
CA ALA A 280 1.21 -51.40 4.74
C ALA A 280 2.17 -52.53 5.13
N ARG A 281 3.42 -52.40 4.68
CA ARG A 281 4.63 -52.91 5.35
C ARG A 281 5.65 -51.77 5.40
N GLN A 282 6.07 -51.41 6.60
CA GLN A 282 7.37 -50.81 6.90
C GLN A 282 8.09 -51.79 7.84
N PRO A 283 9.42 -51.71 8.06
CA PRO A 283 10.41 -50.75 7.54
C PRO A 283 11.68 -51.43 6.97
N GLN A 284 12.53 -50.68 6.26
CA GLN A 284 13.98 -50.83 6.41
C GLN A 284 14.73 -49.59 5.91
N CYS A 285 15.60 -49.11 6.78
CA CYS A 285 16.50 -47.98 6.62
C CYS A 285 17.61 -48.33 5.63
N ALA A 286 17.81 -47.54 4.60
CA ALA A 286 19.02 -47.56 3.79
C ALA A 286 19.41 -46.11 3.45
N ARG A 287 20.57 -45.70 3.97
CA ARG A 287 21.29 -44.50 3.52
C ARG A 287 21.62 -44.69 2.03
N THR A 288 21.16 -43.77 1.20
CA THR A 288 21.65 -43.65 -0.18
C THR A 288 22.12 -42.22 -0.39
N LEU A 289 23.38 -42.10 -0.78
CA LEU A 289 24.03 -40.87 -1.18
C LEU A 289 23.27 -40.29 -2.38
N TYR A 290 22.79 -39.06 -2.25
CA TYR A 290 22.22 -38.31 -3.37
C TYR A 290 23.36 -37.85 -4.27
N GLU A 291 23.53 -38.50 -5.43
CA GLU A 291 24.15 -37.86 -6.59
C GLU A 291 23.14 -36.87 -7.19
N PRO A 292 23.57 -35.68 -7.64
CA PRO A 292 22.69 -34.70 -8.24
C PRO A 292 22.21 -35.19 -9.61
N ILE A 293 20.90 -35.41 -9.72
CA ILE A 293 20.24 -35.62 -11.01
C ILE A 293 20.39 -34.34 -11.82
N ARG A 294 20.99 -34.50 -12.99
CA ARG A 294 21.24 -33.45 -13.99
C ARG A 294 20.01 -32.55 -14.14
N SER A 295 20.22 -31.30 -13.80
CA SER A 295 19.47 -30.15 -14.32
C SER A 295 19.22 -30.33 -15.83
N PHE A 296 18.04 -29.92 -16.30
CA PHE A 296 17.89 -29.51 -17.69
C PHE A 296 18.81 -28.31 -17.93
N SER A 297 20.07 -28.62 -18.24
CA SER A 297 20.92 -27.75 -19.02
C SER A 297 20.27 -27.70 -20.40
N SER A 298 19.56 -26.61 -20.70
CA SER A 298 19.55 -26.14 -22.07
C SER A 298 20.99 -25.70 -22.37
N THR A 299 21.84 -26.67 -22.70
CA THR A 299 22.89 -26.41 -23.67
C THR A 299 22.16 -25.84 -24.86
N SER A 300 22.31 -24.54 -25.09
CA SER A 300 21.96 -23.95 -26.38
C SER A 300 22.86 -24.63 -27.40
N ARG A 301 22.42 -25.78 -27.94
CA ARG A 301 22.74 -26.05 -29.33
C ARG A 301 22.28 -24.80 -30.06
N ARG A 302 23.23 -24.09 -30.68
CA ARG A 302 22.94 -23.14 -31.74
C ARG A 302 21.93 -23.84 -32.66
N ARG A 303 20.64 -23.56 -32.47
CA ARG A 303 19.73 -23.57 -33.59
C ARG A 303 20.28 -22.43 -34.43
N GLU A 304 20.78 -22.78 -35.61
CA GLU A 304 20.77 -21.84 -36.71
C GLU A 304 19.33 -21.37 -36.80
N ASP A 305 19.08 -20.19 -36.23
CA ASP A 305 17.85 -19.46 -36.50
C ASP A 305 17.79 -19.33 -38.01
N THR A 306 16.79 -20.00 -38.59
CA THR A 306 16.32 -19.67 -39.93
C THR A 306 15.97 -18.19 -39.87
N ALA A 307 16.78 -17.37 -40.54
CA ALA A 307 16.75 -15.92 -40.51
C ALA A 307 15.31 -15.38 -40.56
N GLU A 308 14.79 -14.96 -39.39
CA GLU A 308 13.69 -14.01 -39.37
C GLU A 308 14.20 -12.68 -39.94
N PRO A 309 13.41 -11.96 -40.75
CA PRO A 309 13.85 -10.72 -41.35
C PRO A 309 14.25 -9.73 -40.25
N HIS A 310 15.52 -9.31 -40.27
CA HIS A 310 16.06 -8.29 -39.38
C HIS A 310 15.25 -6.99 -39.55
N HIS A 311 14.22 -6.78 -38.73
CA HIS A 311 13.68 -5.44 -38.53
C HIS A 311 14.78 -4.62 -37.84
N ASN A 312 15.54 -3.85 -38.64
CA ASN A 312 16.50 -2.88 -38.13
C ASN A 312 15.75 -1.87 -37.26
N VAL A 313 15.91 -1.97 -35.94
CA VAL A 313 15.41 -0.97 -35.00
C VAL A 313 16.11 0.35 -35.32
N LYS A 314 15.33 1.37 -35.66
CA LYS A 314 15.86 2.71 -35.97
C LYS A 314 16.53 3.29 -34.72
N TYR A 315 17.54 4.13 -34.92
CA TYR A 315 18.14 4.83 -33.79
C TYR A 315 17.15 5.76 -33.13
N THR A 316 17.24 5.88 -31.82
CA THR A 316 16.39 6.78 -31.03
C THR A 316 16.50 8.21 -31.54
N THR A 317 17.68 8.62 -31.98
CA THR A 317 17.96 9.94 -32.59
C THR A 317 17.20 10.20 -33.88
N ASP A 318 16.86 9.15 -34.63
CA ASP A 318 16.15 9.26 -35.92
C ASP A 318 14.64 9.36 -35.69
N MET A 319 14.18 8.84 -34.55
CA MET A 319 12.76 8.77 -34.18
C MET A 319 12.30 9.95 -33.33
N TYR A 320 13.21 10.59 -32.60
CA TYR A 320 12.92 11.70 -31.70
C TYR A 320 13.77 12.92 -32.04
N ASN A 321 13.16 14.11 -32.05
CA ASN A 321 13.87 15.38 -32.26
C ASN A 321 14.66 15.79 -30.99
N ILE A 322 15.69 15.02 -30.65
CA ILE A 322 16.56 15.23 -29.50
C ILE A 322 17.96 15.56 -30.03
N LYS A 323 18.64 16.52 -29.38
CA LYS A 323 20.01 16.89 -29.70
C LYS A 323 20.96 16.40 -28.62
N ARG A 324 22.13 15.91 -29.04
CA ARG A 324 23.22 15.58 -28.12
C ARG A 324 23.68 16.86 -27.43
N ASP A 325 23.75 16.85 -26.11
CA ASP A 325 24.23 17.99 -25.33
C ASP A 325 25.72 18.19 -25.60
N SER A 326 26.09 19.39 -26.05
CA SER A 326 27.47 19.75 -26.41
C SER A 326 28.42 19.77 -25.21
N ARG A 327 27.90 19.69 -23.97
CA ARG A 327 28.73 19.60 -22.77
C ARG A 327 29.49 18.27 -22.68
N PHE A 328 28.95 17.21 -23.29
CA PHE A 328 29.53 15.88 -23.16
C PHE A 328 30.68 15.69 -24.12
N ALA A 329 31.83 15.24 -23.62
CA ALA A 329 32.97 14.90 -24.45
C ALA A 329 32.67 13.67 -25.31
N GLU A 330 33.39 13.52 -26.43
CA GLU A 330 33.40 12.29 -27.21
C GLU A 330 34.40 11.29 -26.61
N ILE A 331 34.14 10.00 -26.78
CA ILE A 331 35.03 8.95 -26.26
C ILE A 331 36.26 8.83 -27.16
N THR A 332 37.46 8.88 -26.56
CA THR A 332 38.75 8.75 -27.26
C THR A 332 39.45 7.43 -26.89
N PRO A 333 40.48 7.00 -27.65
CA PRO A 333 41.31 5.86 -27.28
C PRO A 333 41.97 5.99 -25.90
N ASP A 334 42.31 7.20 -25.47
CA ASP A 334 42.91 7.45 -24.14
C ASP A 334 41.92 7.15 -23.01
N HIS A 335 40.64 7.50 -23.19
CA HIS A 335 39.57 7.14 -22.24
C HIS A 335 39.45 5.61 -22.13
N VAL A 336 39.47 4.90 -23.25
CA VAL A 336 39.41 3.44 -23.28
C VAL A 336 40.60 2.82 -22.54
N GLN A 337 41.80 3.35 -22.78
CA GLN A 337 43.00 2.87 -22.10
C GLN A 337 42.93 3.09 -20.59
N PHE A 338 42.42 4.23 -20.13
CA PHE A 338 42.15 4.47 -18.71
C PHE A 338 41.22 3.40 -18.13
N PHE A 339 40.09 3.10 -18.77
CA PHE A 339 39.13 2.13 -18.24
C PHE A 339 39.67 0.70 -18.23
N LYS A 340 40.45 0.29 -19.24
CA LYS A 340 41.14 -1.00 -19.24
C LYS A 340 42.08 -1.13 -18.05
N SER A 341 42.87 -0.08 -17.78
CA SER A 341 43.74 -0.04 -16.59
C SER A 341 42.97 0.01 -15.28
N ALA A 342 41.84 0.74 -15.21
CA ALA A 342 41.05 0.89 -13.99
C ALA A 342 40.32 -0.41 -13.59
N LEU A 343 39.81 -1.18 -14.56
CA LEU A 343 39.07 -2.42 -14.33
C LEU A 343 39.99 -3.66 -14.29
N GLY A 344 41.20 -3.57 -14.86
CA GLY A 344 42.26 -4.58 -14.75
C GLY A 344 41.94 -5.93 -15.39
N ASP A 345 40.88 -6.01 -16.20
CA ASP A 345 40.40 -7.22 -16.86
C ASP A 345 39.86 -6.83 -18.24
N ASP A 346 40.47 -7.37 -19.30
CA ASP A 346 40.08 -7.08 -20.68
C ASP A 346 38.61 -7.47 -20.96
N ALA A 347 38.09 -8.51 -20.28
CA ALA A 347 36.69 -8.90 -20.43
C ALA A 347 35.72 -7.88 -19.79
N ALA A 348 36.22 -6.94 -18.99
CA ALA A 348 35.42 -5.87 -18.37
C ALA A 348 35.07 -4.73 -19.34
N VAL A 349 35.72 -4.65 -20.50
CA VAL A 349 35.56 -3.53 -21.45
C VAL A 349 35.19 -4.07 -22.83
N ILE A 350 34.03 -3.69 -23.35
CA ILE A 350 33.68 -3.89 -24.77
C ILE A 350 34.01 -2.59 -25.50
N ASP A 351 35.03 -2.66 -26.35
CA ASP A 351 35.68 -1.50 -26.97
C ASP A 351 35.38 -1.44 -28.47
N GLY A 352 34.39 -0.61 -28.84
CA GLY A 352 34.07 -0.26 -30.22
C GLY A 352 34.72 1.03 -30.71
N VAL A 353 35.66 1.60 -29.95
CA VAL A 353 36.37 2.83 -30.32
C VAL A 353 37.67 2.50 -31.05
N THR A 354 38.41 1.50 -30.56
CA THR A 354 39.69 1.09 -31.15
C THR A 354 39.60 -0.22 -31.96
N LYS A 355 38.47 -0.94 -31.84
CA LYS A 355 38.21 -2.21 -32.52
C LYS A 355 36.81 -2.19 -33.13
N ASP A 356 36.56 -3.09 -34.08
CA ASP A 356 35.20 -3.37 -34.53
C ASP A 356 34.54 -4.35 -33.54
N ALA A 357 33.67 -3.81 -32.68
CA ALA A 357 32.91 -4.55 -31.68
C ALA A 357 31.40 -4.29 -31.85
N THR A 358 30.97 -3.96 -33.06
CA THR A 358 29.59 -3.54 -33.37
C THR A 358 28.56 -4.58 -32.93
N ASP A 359 28.82 -5.86 -33.21
CA ASP A 359 27.92 -6.96 -32.86
C ASP A 359 27.81 -7.17 -31.34
N ASP A 360 28.91 -7.03 -30.60
CA ASP A 360 28.94 -7.17 -29.13
C ASP A 360 28.20 -6.03 -28.41
N LEU A 361 28.23 -4.82 -29.00
CA LEU A 361 27.59 -3.63 -28.44
C LEU A 361 26.07 -3.57 -28.71
N GLU A 362 25.60 -4.27 -29.73
CA GLU A 362 24.22 -4.18 -30.20
C GLU A 362 23.20 -4.57 -29.11
N ALA A 363 23.52 -5.58 -28.30
CA ALA A 363 22.68 -6.04 -27.19
C ALA A 363 22.54 -4.99 -26.06
N PHE A 364 23.50 -4.08 -25.92
CA PHE A 364 23.49 -3.00 -24.94
C PHE A 364 22.84 -1.73 -25.48
N ASN A 365 22.82 -1.57 -26.81
CA ASN A 365 22.20 -0.44 -27.49
C ASN A 365 20.69 -0.61 -27.66
N ARG A 366 20.16 -1.84 -27.72
CA ARG A 366 18.74 -2.11 -27.95
C ARG A 366 17.96 -2.39 -26.67
N ASP A 367 16.77 -1.81 -26.56
CA ASP A 367 15.88 -2.10 -25.43
C ASP A 367 15.10 -3.40 -25.64
N TRP A 368 14.47 -3.89 -24.56
CA TRP A 368 13.69 -5.14 -24.58
C TRP A 368 12.52 -5.12 -25.57
N MET A 369 11.83 -3.98 -25.72
CA MET A 369 10.71 -3.86 -26.66
C MET A 369 11.15 -3.69 -28.12
N LYS A 370 12.46 -3.57 -28.38
CA LYS A 370 13.01 -3.29 -29.71
C LYS A 370 12.45 -1.98 -30.31
N LYS A 371 12.20 -0.98 -29.46
CA LYS A 371 11.66 0.35 -29.80
C LYS A 371 12.74 1.44 -29.77
N TYR A 372 13.74 1.30 -28.92
CA TYR A 372 14.81 2.26 -28.72
C TYR A 372 16.16 1.62 -29.03
N ARG A 373 17.02 2.38 -29.73
CA ARG A 373 18.38 1.97 -30.06
C ARG A 373 19.35 3.14 -29.89
N GLY A 374 20.42 2.92 -29.12
CA GLY A 374 21.50 3.87 -28.89
C GLY A 374 22.67 3.73 -29.88
N HIS A 375 23.72 4.53 -29.66
CA HIS A 375 24.97 4.57 -30.43
C HIS A 375 26.21 4.37 -29.53
N THR A 376 26.07 3.66 -28.40
CA THR A 376 27.24 3.45 -27.53
C THR A 376 28.35 2.73 -28.26
N LYS A 377 29.58 3.17 -28.01
CA LYS A 377 30.82 2.57 -28.52
C LYS A 377 31.63 1.91 -27.41
N LEU A 378 31.15 1.97 -26.16
CA LEU A 378 31.90 1.51 -25.00
C LEU A 378 30.96 0.99 -23.91
N VAL A 379 31.16 -0.27 -23.52
CA VAL A 379 30.48 -0.88 -22.37
C VAL A 379 31.52 -1.25 -21.32
N LEU A 380 31.26 -0.83 -20.07
CA LEU A 380 32.09 -1.12 -18.90
C LEU A 380 31.33 -2.08 -17.98
N LYS A 381 32.01 -3.13 -17.51
CA LYS A 381 31.47 -4.17 -16.62
C LYS A 381 32.31 -4.24 -15.34
N PRO A 382 32.18 -3.27 -14.43
CA PRO A 382 32.86 -3.31 -13.14
C PRO A 382 32.40 -4.51 -12.30
N LYS A 383 33.28 -5.01 -11.43
CA LYS A 383 33.01 -6.13 -10.50
C LYS A 383 32.98 -5.71 -9.04
N SER A 384 33.19 -4.42 -8.73
CA SER A 384 33.19 -3.89 -7.36
C SER A 384 32.70 -2.44 -7.32
N THR A 385 32.28 -2.00 -6.13
CA THR A 385 31.80 -0.64 -5.86
C THR A 385 32.91 0.39 -6.05
N GLU A 386 34.15 0.03 -5.70
CA GLU A 386 35.33 0.85 -5.91
C GLU A 386 35.66 1.05 -7.39
N GLU A 387 35.45 0.03 -8.22
CA GLU A 387 35.58 0.17 -9.67
C GLU A 387 34.52 1.10 -10.26
N VAL A 388 33.26 0.98 -9.82
CA VAL A 388 32.18 1.92 -10.20
C VAL A 388 32.54 3.35 -9.79
N SER A 389 33.03 3.55 -8.56
CA SER A 389 33.51 4.84 -8.04
C SER A 389 34.59 5.46 -8.93
N LYS A 390 35.64 4.69 -9.26
CA LYS A 390 36.72 5.16 -10.15
C LYS A 390 36.21 5.53 -11.55
N VAL A 391 35.32 4.70 -12.10
CA VAL A 391 34.73 4.92 -13.43
C VAL A 391 33.90 6.20 -13.44
N LEU A 392 32.98 6.37 -12.48
CA LEU A 392 32.10 7.54 -12.43
C LEU A 392 32.87 8.83 -12.18
N LYS A 393 33.83 8.81 -11.25
CA LYS A 393 34.70 9.96 -11.00
C LYS A 393 35.39 10.43 -12.28
N TYR A 394 36.01 9.50 -13.01
CA TYR A 394 36.67 9.83 -14.28
C TYR A 394 35.69 10.35 -15.33
N CYS A 395 34.52 9.72 -15.45
CA CYS A 395 33.47 10.17 -16.37
C CYS A 395 33.02 11.60 -16.03
N ASN A 396 32.87 11.93 -14.75
CA ASN A 396 32.45 13.25 -14.30
C ASN A 396 33.50 14.32 -14.54
N GLU A 397 34.78 14.03 -14.27
CA GLU A 397 35.91 14.93 -14.55
C GLU A 397 36.05 15.23 -16.06
N ASN A 398 35.76 14.25 -16.92
CA ASN A 398 35.87 14.37 -18.38
C ASN A 398 34.53 14.63 -19.09
N LYS A 399 33.44 14.85 -18.33
CA LYS A 399 32.07 15.05 -18.85
C LYS A 399 31.65 13.98 -19.86
N LEU A 400 31.93 12.71 -19.56
CA LEU A 400 31.47 11.57 -20.32
C LEU A 400 30.11 11.13 -19.76
N ALA A 401 29.07 11.17 -20.58
CA ALA A 401 27.74 10.71 -20.20
C ALA A 401 27.71 9.19 -20.02
N VAL A 402 26.92 8.71 -19.05
CA VAL A 402 26.82 7.29 -18.72
C VAL A 402 25.36 6.82 -18.62
N VAL A 403 25.13 5.54 -18.93
CA VAL A 403 23.84 4.85 -18.74
C VAL A 403 24.08 3.62 -17.87
N PRO A 404 23.55 3.60 -16.64
CA PRO A 404 23.56 2.40 -15.81
C PRO A 404 22.63 1.35 -16.42
N GLN A 405 23.11 0.11 -16.54
CA GLN A 405 22.33 -0.98 -17.10
C GLN A 405 22.40 -2.24 -16.22
N GLY A 406 21.22 -2.70 -15.79
CA GLY A 406 21.03 -4.01 -15.15
C GLY A 406 20.78 -5.11 -16.19
N GLY A 407 19.71 -5.87 -16.01
CA GLY A 407 19.29 -6.93 -16.93
C GLY A 407 18.65 -6.46 -18.25
N ASN A 408 18.62 -5.15 -18.51
CA ASN A 408 18.03 -4.52 -19.71
C ASN A 408 16.57 -4.94 -20.02
N SER A 409 15.76 -5.16 -18.99
CA SER A 409 14.34 -5.56 -19.12
C SER A 409 13.34 -4.40 -18.95
N GLY A 410 13.82 -3.14 -18.93
CA GLY A 410 12.97 -1.96 -18.76
C GLY A 410 12.15 -1.64 -20.01
N LEU A 411 10.94 -1.11 -19.82
CA LEU A 411 9.95 -0.91 -20.90
C LEU A 411 9.76 0.55 -21.34
N VAL A 412 10.61 1.45 -20.87
CA VAL A 412 10.47 2.90 -21.12
C VAL A 412 11.70 3.55 -21.76
N GLY A 413 12.64 2.71 -22.26
CA GLY A 413 13.89 3.15 -22.88
C GLY A 413 14.86 3.83 -21.91
N GLY A 414 14.71 3.59 -20.60
CA GLY A 414 15.60 4.16 -19.57
C GLY A 414 16.93 3.41 -19.40
N SER A 415 17.00 2.16 -19.87
CA SER A 415 18.16 1.26 -19.72
C SER A 415 19.16 1.33 -20.87
N VAL A 416 18.87 2.07 -21.94
CA VAL A 416 19.71 2.14 -23.15
C VAL A 416 20.15 3.57 -23.47
N PRO A 417 21.29 3.75 -24.16
CA PRO A 417 21.75 5.06 -24.62
C PRO A 417 20.78 5.72 -25.61
N VAL A 418 20.79 7.05 -25.66
CA VAL A 418 20.13 7.81 -26.73
C VAL A 418 21.13 8.12 -27.84
N PHE A 419 22.33 8.53 -27.46
CA PHE A 419 23.48 8.79 -28.32
C PHE A 419 24.59 7.79 -27.95
N ASP A 420 25.78 8.30 -27.66
CA ASP A 420 27.04 7.61 -27.45
C ASP A 420 27.40 7.45 -25.95
N GLU A 421 26.42 7.58 -25.05
CA GLU A 421 26.68 7.42 -23.61
C GLU A 421 27.37 6.07 -23.31
N ILE A 422 28.31 6.07 -22.36
CA ILE A 422 28.99 4.85 -21.92
C ILE A 422 27.99 3.99 -21.14
N VAL A 423 27.83 2.72 -21.52
CA VAL A 423 26.99 1.80 -20.74
C VAL A 423 27.81 1.23 -19.59
N ILE A 424 27.33 1.38 -18.37
CA ILE A 424 27.90 0.74 -17.18
C ILE A 424 27.00 -0.42 -16.79
N SER A 425 27.41 -1.64 -17.14
CA SER A 425 26.67 -2.86 -16.87
C SER A 425 27.07 -3.47 -15.52
N LEU A 426 26.08 -3.73 -14.68
CA LEU A 426 26.29 -4.34 -13.36
C LEU A 426 26.40 -5.88 -13.41
N ALA A 427 26.39 -6.51 -14.58
CA ALA A 427 26.29 -7.97 -14.73
C ALA A 427 27.39 -8.78 -14.01
N ARG A 428 28.55 -8.16 -13.71
CA ARG A 428 29.65 -8.79 -12.97
C ARG A 428 29.60 -8.57 -11.46
N MET A 429 28.74 -7.67 -10.98
CA MET A 429 28.45 -7.46 -9.56
C MET A 429 27.25 -8.33 -9.18
N ASN A 430 27.46 -9.64 -9.06
CA ASN A 430 26.39 -10.63 -8.96
C ASN A 430 26.53 -11.55 -7.73
N GLN A 431 27.13 -11.05 -6.65
CA GLN A 431 27.34 -11.83 -5.44
C GLN A 431 26.19 -11.69 -4.43
N ILE A 432 25.81 -12.81 -3.84
CA ILE A 432 25.03 -12.82 -2.59
C ILE A 432 26.03 -12.61 -1.44
N ARG A 433 26.00 -11.44 -0.81
CA ARG A 433 27.02 -11.03 0.18
C ARG A 433 26.77 -11.68 1.54
N SER A 434 25.51 -11.70 2.01
CA SER A 434 25.14 -12.34 3.27
C SER A 434 23.63 -12.56 3.36
N PHE A 435 23.22 -13.57 4.12
CA PHE A 435 21.82 -13.78 4.50
C PHE A 435 21.75 -14.15 5.98
N ASP A 436 20.85 -13.51 6.71
CA ASP A 436 20.54 -13.85 8.11
C ASP A 436 19.16 -14.51 8.16
N ASP A 437 19.17 -15.82 8.41
CA ASP A 437 17.98 -16.67 8.45
C ASP A 437 17.01 -16.33 9.60
N VAL A 438 17.50 -15.70 10.67
CA VAL A 438 16.65 -15.32 11.81
C VAL A 438 15.88 -14.04 11.49
N SER A 439 16.57 -13.03 10.96
CA SER A 439 15.93 -11.75 10.61
C SER A 439 15.28 -11.77 9.23
N GLY A 440 15.64 -12.71 8.36
CA GLY A 440 15.23 -12.76 6.96
C GLY A 440 15.86 -11.67 6.11
N ILE A 441 17.02 -11.14 6.48
CA ILE A 441 17.65 -10.03 5.77
C ILE A 441 18.68 -10.56 4.79
N LEU A 442 18.47 -10.23 3.51
CA LEU A 442 19.38 -10.54 2.42
C LEU A 442 20.20 -9.31 2.05
N VAL A 443 21.50 -9.51 1.83
CA VAL A 443 22.39 -8.49 1.26
C VAL A 443 23.05 -9.04 -0.01
N VAL A 444 22.92 -8.29 -1.09
CA VAL A 444 23.29 -8.70 -2.46
C VAL A 444 23.90 -7.53 -3.22
N ASP A 445 24.71 -7.86 -4.22
CA ASP A 445 25.10 -6.89 -5.24
C ASP A 445 23.91 -6.47 -6.13
N GLY A 446 23.99 -5.28 -6.71
CA GLY A 446 22.97 -4.73 -7.59
C GLY A 446 22.77 -5.52 -8.90
N GLY A 447 23.75 -6.32 -9.34
CA GLY A 447 23.67 -7.15 -10.54
C GLY A 447 23.19 -8.58 -10.31
N VAL A 448 22.78 -8.95 -9.09
CA VAL A 448 22.17 -10.26 -8.84
C VAL A 448 20.82 -10.35 -9.56
N ILE A 449 20.61 -11.42 -10.32
CA ILE A 449 19.34 -11.72 -11.00
C ILE A 449 18.27 -12.07 -9.95
N LEU A 450 17.06 -11.55 -10.09
CA LEU A 450 15.96 -11.76 -9.14
C LEU A 450 15.67 -13.26 -8.91
N GLU A 451 15.57 -14.05 -9.97
CA GLU A 451 15.34 -15.50 -9.87
C GLU A 451 16.47 -16.22 -9.13
N VAL A 452 17.73 -15.81 -9.31
CA VAL A 452 18.87 -16.37 -8.57
C VAL A 452 18.73 -16.08 -7.07
N ALA A 453 18.34 -14.87 -6.71
CA ALA A 453 18.11 -14.52 -5.31
C ALA A 453 16.91 -15.26 -4.70
N ASP A 454 15.78 -15.37 -5.42
CA ASP A 454 14.62 -16.12 -4.91
C ASP A 454 14.91 -17.61 -4.75
N ASN A 455 15.64 -18.22 -5.70
CA ASN A 455 16.07 -19.61 -5.62
C ASN A 455 17.03 -19.86 -4.45
N PHE A 456 17.93 -18.92 -4.17
CA PHE A 456 18.78 -18.98 -2.98
C PHE A 456 17.92 -18.91 -1.71
N LEU A 457 17.01 -17.93 -1.60
CA LEU A 457 16.13 -17.77 -0.45
C LEU A 457 15.20 -18.98 -0.25
N ALA A 458 14.76 -19.64 -1.32
CA ALA A 458 13.94 -20.84 -1.26
C ALA A 458 14.61 -21.97 -0.46
N GLN A 459 15.93 -22.13 -0.57
CA GLN A 459 16.71 -23.12 0.19
C GLN A 459 16.69 -22.83 1.70
N HIS A 460 16.41 -21.59 2.08
CA HIS A 460 16.29 -21.11 3.44
C HIS A 460 14.82 -20.92 3.89
N ASN A 461 13.83 -21.39 3.12
CA ASN A 461 12.40 -21.16 3.39
C ASN A 461 12.01 -19.67 3.43
N HIS A 462 12.72 -18.83 2.69
CA HIS A 462 12.35 -17.44 2.44
C HIS A 462 11.95 -17.22 0.98
N LEU A 463 11.43 -16.06 0.68
CA LEU A 463 11.20 -15.57 -0.68
C LEU A 463 11.63 -14.11 -0.81
N PHE A 464 11.93 -13.68 -2.02
CA PHE A 464 12.15 -12.28 -2.32
C PHE A 464 10.79 -11.54 -2.31
N PRO A 465 10.65 -10.35 -1.69
CA PRO A 465 9.35 -9.68 -1.50
C PRO A 465 8.68 -9.21 -2.80
N LEU A 466 9.32 -9.43 -3.95
CA LEU A 466 8.92 -9.02 -5.28
C LEU A 466 8.93 -10.25 -6.20
N ASP A 467 7.96 -10.34 -7.10
CA ASP A 467 8.01 -11.27 -8.22
C ASP A 467 7.36 -10.66 -9.47
N LEU A 468 7.97 -10.90 -10.62
CA LEU A 468 7.58 -10.29 -11.90
C LEU A 468 8.00 -11.17 -13.09
N GLY A 469 7.37 -10.97 -14.25
CA GLY A 469 7.60 -11.83 -15.42
C GLY A 469 9.05 -11.85 -15.94
N ALA A 470 9.82 -10.78 -15.72
CA ALA A 470 11.23 -10.70 -16.11
C ALA A 470 12.22 -11.30 -15.08
N LYS A 471 11.77 -12.09 -14.09
CA LYS A 471 12.59 -12.56 -12.96
C LYS A 471 13.90 -13.25 -13.36
N GLY A 472 13.90 -13.96 -14.49
CA GLY A 472 15.07 -14.67 -15.02
C GLY A 472 16.15 -13.78 -15.65
N SER A 473 15.90 -12.48 -15.80
CA SER A 473 16.87 -11.53 -16.39
C SER A 473 17.01 -10.22 -15.61
N CYS A 474 15.95 -9.73 -14.98
CA CYS A 474 16.01 -8.47 -14.22
C CYS A 474 17.00 -8.59 -13.04
N HIS A 475 17.78 -7.52 -12.83
CA HIS A 475 18.72 -7.44 -11.72
C HIS A 475 18.10 -6.68 -10.54
N ILE A 476 18.47 -7.03 -9.32
CA ILE A 476 17.94 -6.42 -8.09
C ILE A 476 18.17 -4.90 -8.06
N GLY A 477 19.34 -4.42 -8.44
CA GLY A 477 19.63 -2.98 -8.53
C GLY A 477 18.73 -2.27 -9.55
N GLY A 478 18.39 -2.95 -10.66
CA GLY A 478 17.42 -2.47 -11.63
C GLY A 478 16.01 -2.39 -11.04
N ASN A 479 15.57 -3.44 -10.36
CA ASN A 479 14.26 -3.49 -9.70
C ASN A 479 14.12 -2.34 -8.68
N VAL A 480 15.17 -2.08 -7.89
CA VAL A 480 15.18 -0.97 -6.94
C VAL A 480 15.20 0.38 -7.65
N ALA A 481 16.05 0.55 -8.67
CA ALA A 481 16.15 1.80 -9.42
C ALA A 481 14.85 2.18 -10.13
N THR A 482 14.02 1.22 -10.53
CA THR A 482 12.71 1.46 -11.13
C THR A 482 11.56 1.43 -10.13
N ASN A 483 11.83 1.13 -8.85
CA ASN A 483 10.80 0.78 -7.84
C ASN A 483 9.78 -0.21 -8.42
N ALA A 484 10.29 -1.31 -8.97
CA ALA A 484 9.46 -2.35 -9.58
C ALA A 484 8.38 -2.83 -8.60
N GLY A 485 7.17 -3.01 -9.13
CA GLY A 485 6.07 -3.70 -8.46
C GLY A 485 5.97 -5.15 -8.96
N GLY A 486 4.74 -5.61 -9.16
CA GLY A 486 4.47 -6.96 -9.67
C GLY A 486 3.53 -7.76 -8.79
N LEU A 487 3.53 -9.08 -9.02
CA LEU A 487 2.42 -9.99 -8.71
C LEU A 487 2.12 -10.12 -7.21
N ARG A 488 3.07 -9.75 -6.35
CA ARG A 488 2.98 -9.91 -4.89
C ARG A 488 3.01 -8.58 -4.13
N LEU A 489 2.92 -7.45 -4.83
CA LEU A 489 2.95 -6.12 -4.21
C LEU A 489 1.81 -5.93 -3.21
N LEU A 490 0.63 -6.50 -3.49
CA LEU A 490 -0.52 -6.47 -2.57
C LEU A 490 -0.18 -7.00 -1.17
N ARG A 491 0.68 -8.03 -1.07
CA ARG A 491 1.03 -8.67 0.21
C ARG A 491 2.25 -8.07 0.87
N TYR A 492 3.31 -7.86 0.09
CA TYR A 492 4.61 -7.49 0.63
C TYR A 492 4.93 -5.99 0.47
N GLY A 493 4.14 -5.26 -0.32
CA GLY A 493 4.27 -3.83 -0.52
C GLY A 493 5.44 -3.43 -1.43
N SER A 494 5.63 -2.12 -1.58
CA SER A 494 6.69 -1.53 -2.41
C SER A 494 8.09 -1.82 -1.87
N LEU A 495 9.08 -1.79 -2.78
CA LEU A 495 10.49 -1.81 -2.43
C LEU A 495 10.91 -0.67 -1.50
N HIS A 496 10.22 0.48 -1.51
CA HIS A 496 10.42 1.56 -0.53
C HIS A 496 10.29 1.08 0.93
N GLY A 497 9.48 0.05 1.20
CA GLY A 497 9.28 -0.51 2.53
C GLY A 497 10.10 -1.78 2.85
N ASN A 498 10.55 -2.49 1.80
CA ASN A 498 11.29 -3.75 1.93
C ASN A 498 12.81 -3.57 1.86
N VAL A 499 13.30 -2.57 1.11
CA VAL A 499 14.72 -2.22 1.11
C VAL A 499 15.06 -1.56 2.45
N LEU A 500 16.01 -2.15 3.17
CA LEU A 500 16.45 -1.69 4.49
C LEU A 500 17.65 -0.74 4.38
N GLY A 501 18.50 -0.97 3.39
CA GLY A 501 19.72 -0.19 3.14
C GLY A 501 20.20 -0.36 1.71
N LEU A 502 21.02 0.58 1.26
CA LEU A 502 21.55 0.65 -0.10
C LEU A 502 23.01 1.10 -0.08
N GLU A 503 23.81 0.50 -0.95
CA GLU A 503 25.14 0.97 -1.32
C GLU A 503 25.05 1.50 -2.75
N ALA A 504 25.51 2.73 -2.97
CA ALA A 504 25.43 3.38 -4.26
C ALA A 504 26.65 4.27 -4.51
N VAL A 505 26.86 4.64 -5.77
CA VAL A 505 27.95 5.53 -6.18
C VAL A 505 27.36 6.74 -6.90
N LEU A 506 27.70 7.93 -6.41
CA LEU A 506 27.31 9.21 -6.99
C LEU A 506 28.18 9.55 -8.22
N PRO A 507 27.78 10.54 -9.05
CA PRO A 507 28.48 10.86 -10.30
C PRO A 507 29.94 11.28 -10.08
N ASP A 508 30.23 11.96 -8.98
CA ASP A 508 31.59 12.38 -8.61
C ASP A 508 32.48 11.22 -8.09
N GLY A 509 31.93 10.00 -8.03
CA GLY A 509 32.55 8.80 -7.50
C GLY A 509 32.40 8.62 -5.99
N THR A 510 31.70 9.51 -5.28
CA THR A 510 31.44 9.35 -3.85
C THR A 510 30.62 8.07 -3.62
N ILE A 511 31.13 7.19 -2.75
CA ILE A 511 30.43 5.97 -2.33
C ILE A 511 29.50 6.33 -1.18
N VAL A 512 28.20 6.09 -1.38
CA VAL A 512 27.17 6.15 -0.36
C VAL A 512 27.02 4.74 0.21
N ASP A 513 27.58 4.51 1.40
CA ASP A 513 27.46 3.24 2.11
C ASP A 513 26.46 3.39 3.27
N ASP A 514 25.21 3.05 2.99
CA ASP A 514 24.15 2.89 4.00
C ASP A 514 23.48 1.52 3.81
N LEU A 515 24.30 0.46 3.75
CA LEU A 515 23.86 -0.92 3.59
C LEU A 515 23.30 -1.51 4.91
N SER A 516 22.45 -0.73 5.58
CA SER A 516 21.84 -1.04 6.86
C SER A 516 21.04 -2.34 6.82
N LYS A 517 21.21 -3.16 7.86
CA LYS A 517 20.45 -4.40 8.10
C LYS A 517 19.42 -4.21 9.22
N LEU A 518 19.06 -2.97 9.56
CA LEU A 518 18.15 -2.66 10.65
C LEU A 518 16.72 -2.51 10.12
N ARG A 519 15.75 -3.18 10.74
CA ARG A 519 14.34 -3.02 10.38
C ARG A 519 13.82 -1.61 10.67
N LYS A 520 14.44 -0.91 11.63
CA LYS A 520 14.13 0.47 12.01
C LYS A 520 15.44 1.24 12.24
N ASN A 521 15.62 2.33 11.51
CA ASN A 521 16.73 3.25 11.68
C ASN A 521 16.25 4.68 11.42
N ASN A 522 16.10 5.48 12.47
CA ASN A 522 15.57 6.85 12.40
C ASN A 522 16.65 7.90 12.71
N THR A 523 17.88 7.67 12.26
CA THR A 523 19.07 8.49 12.57
C THR A 523 19.34 9.57 11.51
N GLY A 524 18.29 10.19 10.97
CA GLY A 524 18.40 11.25 9.96
C GLY A 524 17.38 11.09 8.84
N TYR A 525 17.66 11.70 7.68
CA TYR A 525 16.87 11.54 6.47
C TYR A 525 17.05 10.13 5.89
N ASP A 526 15.97 9.58 5.34
CA ASP A 526 16.01 8.26 4.70
C ASP A 526 16.55 8.37 3.26
N MET A 527 17.85 8.59 3.14
CA MET A 527 18.52 8.94 1.87
C MET A 527 18.34 7.88 0.79
N LYS A 528 18.26 6.60 1.19
CA LYS A 528 18.07 5.48 0.28
C LYS A 528 16.82 5.65 -0.59
N GLN A 529 15.78 6.32 -0.07
CA GLN A 529 14.51 6.52 -0.76
C GLN A 529 14.64 7.37 -2.04
N LEU A 530 15.68 8.22 -2.14
CA LEU A 530 15.92 9.02 -3.35
C LEU A 530 16.41 8.18 -4.53
N PHE A 531 17.07 7.04 -4.26
CA PHE A 531 17.57 6.12 -5.29
C PHE A 531 16.51 5.13 -5.76
N ILE A 532 15.57 4.76 -4.88
CA ILE A 532 14.47 3.85 -5.20
C ILE A 532 13.49 4.57 -6.13
N GLY A 533 13.35 4.09 -7.36
CA GLY A 533 12.60 4.79 -8.42
C GLY A 533 13.37 5.95 -9.10
N GLY A 534 14.66 6.11 -8.80
CA GLY A 534 15.50 7.17 -9.38
C GLY A 534 15.99 6.89 -10.82
N GLU A 535 15.79 5.67 -11.34
CA GLU A 535 16.16 5.21 -12.69
C GLU A 535 17.63 5.50 -13.08
N GLY A 536 18.53 5.45 -12.10
CA GLY A 536 19.96 5.70 -12.30
C GLY A 536 20.31 7.17 -12.61
N THR A 537 19.41 8.12 -12.37
CA THR A 537 19.61 9.53 -12.71
C THR A 537 20.46 10.30 -11.69
N ILE A 538 20.64 9.79 -10.47
CA ILE A 538 21.44 10.46 -9.43
C ILE A 538 22.62 9.61 -8.92
N GLY A 539 22.77 8.39 -9.42
CA GLY A 539 23.83 7.47 -9.01
C GLY A 539 23.56 6.03 -9.45
N ILE A 540 24.53 5.15 -9.21
CA ILE A 540 24.45 3.71 -9.52
C ILE A 540 24.32 2.91 -8.23
N ILE A 541 23.26 2.12 -8.11
CA ILE A 541 23.07 1.19 -6.98
C ILE A 541 24.00 -0.01 -7.18
N THR A 542 24.92 -0.23 -6.25
CA THR A 542 25.92 -1.32 -6.30
C THR A 542 25.62 -2.45 -5.32
N GLY A 543 24.88 -2.18 -4.25
CA GLY A 543 24.48 -3.19 -3.26
C GLY A 543 23.13 -2.86 -2.61
N VAL A 544 22.39 -3.88 -2.20
CA VAL A 544 21.06 -3.74 -1.61
C VAL A 544 20.94 -4.65 -0.39
N SER A 545 20.44 -4.11 0.73
CA SER A 545 19.92 -4.88 1.85
C SER A 545 18.39 -4.87 1.82
N VAL A 546 17.77 -6.06 1.84
CA VAL A 546 16.33 -6.24 1.66
C VAL A 546 15.76 -7.21 2.68
N GLN A 547 14.58 -6.88 3.20
CA GLN A 547 13.80 -7.75 4.06
C GLN A 547 13.08 -8.80 3.20
N CYS A 548 13.42 -10.08 3.42
CA CYS A 548 12.83 -11.22 2.73
C CYS A 548 11.79 -11.92 3.62
N PRO A 549 10.52 -11.97 3.23
CA PRO A 549 9.49 -12.71 3.94
C PRO A 549 9.78 -14.21 4.02
N GLN A 550 9.20 -14.86 5.03
CA GLN A 550 9.15 -16.32 5.09
C GLN A 550 8.30 -16.86 3.94
N ARG A 551 8.74 -17.97 3.34
CA ARG A 551 7.99 -18.69 2.31
C ARG A 551 6.78 -19.37 2.96
N SER A 552 5.60 -19.14 2.40
CA SER A 552 4.36 -19.67 2.95
C SER A 552 4.29 -21.18 2.75
N LYS A 553 3.75 -21.88 3.77
CA LYS A 553 3.62 -23.35 3.74
C LYS A 553 2.40 -23.81 2.96
N ALA A 554 1.41 -22.94 2.85
CA ALA A 554 0.19 -23.16 2.10
C ALA A 554 0.05 -22.05 1.06
N VAL A 555 -0.09 -22.44 -0.20
CA VAL A 555 -0.36 -21.56 -1.33
C VAL A 555 -1.53 -22.14 -2.10
N ASN A 556 -2.56 -21.35 -2.34
CA ASN A 556 -3.73 -21.73 -3.12
C ASN A 556 -3.96 -20.71 -4.23
N VAL A 557 -4.39 -21.18 -5.41
CA VAL A 557 -4.75 -20.31 -6.54
C VAL A 557 -6.13 -20.68 -7.05
N ALA A 558 -7.02 -19.70 -7.06
CA ALA A 558 -8.34 -19.80 -7.65
C ALA A 558 -8.47 -18.88 -8.86
N TYR A 559 -9.21 -19.32 -9.87
CA TYR A 559 -9.45 -18.60 -11.11
C TYR A 559 -10.95 -18.54 -11.37
N PHE A 560 -11.51 -17.34 -11.56
CA PHE A 560 -12.95 -17.10 -11.65
C PHE A 560 -13.33 -16.40 -12.95
N GLY A 561 -14.52 -16.71 -13.45
CA GLY A 561 -15.23 -15.96 -14.48
C GLY A 561 -16.29 -15.06 -13.86
N LEU A 562 -16.41 -13.82 -14.32
CA LEU A 562 -17.29 -12.79 -13.76
C LEU A 562 -18.06 -12.05 -14.85
N PRO A 563 -19.32 -11.64 -14.57
CA PRO A 563 -20.19 -11.06 -15.58
C PRO A 563 -19.92 -9.57 -15.87
N SER A 564 -19.26 -8.84 -14.96
CA SER A 564 -18.94 -7.41 -15.14
C SER A 564 -17.83 -6.92 -14.22
N PHE A 565 -17.29 -5.74 -14.51
CA PHE A 565 -16.28 -5.09 -13.66
C PHE A 565 -16.79 -4.79 -12.24
N GLU A 566 -18.08 -4.46 -12.07
CA GLU A 566 -18.67 -4.28 -10.75
C GLU A 566 -18.57 -5.57 -9.91
N HIS A 567 -18.74 -6.73 -10.55
CA HIS A 567 -18.62 -8.03 -9.88
C HIS A 567 -17.16 -8.33 -9.51
N VAL A 568 -16.19 -7.92 -10.34
CA VAL A 568 -14.75 -7.95 -9.98
C VAL A 568 -14.50 -7.12 -8.72
N GLN A 569 -15.08 -5.92 -8.62
CA GLN A 569 -14.92 -5.08 -7.44
C GLN A 569 -15.56 -5.71 -6.19
N LYS A 570 -16.74 -6.33 -6.33
CA LYS A 570 -17.39 -7.10 -5.25
C LYS A 570 -16.52 -8.28 -4.81
N ALA A 571 -16.05 -9.11 -5.74
CA ALA A 571 -15.15 -10.23 -5.46
C ALA A 571 -13.87 -9.77 -4.75
N PHE A 572 -13.26 -8.66 -5.19
CA PHE A 572 -12.08 -8.10 -4.54
C PHE A 572 -12.37 -7.58 -3.12
N LYS A 573 -13.53 -6.95 -2.92
CA LYS A 573 -13.96 -6.51 -1.58
C LYS A 573 -14.14 -7.72 -0.66
N GLU A 574 -14.85 -8.75 -1.10
CA GLU A 574 -15.10 -9.97 -0.31
C GLU A 574 -13.81 -10.75 -0.04
N ALA A 575 -12.91 -10.86 -1.02
CA ALA A 575 -11.60 -11.49 -0.83
C ALA A 575 -10.81 -10.81 0.30
N LYS A 576 -10.80 -9.47 0.34
CA LYS A 576 -10.14 -8.73 1.43
C LYS A 576 -10.80 -8.94 2.79
N VAL A 577 -12.13 -9.07 2.84
CA VAL A 577 -12.87 -9.25 4.09
C VAL A 577 -12.70 -10.68 4.64
N GLN A 578 -12.80 -11.68 3.76
CA GLN A 578 -12.90 -13.08 4.18
C GLN A 578 -11.57 -13.82 4.19
N LEU A 579 -10.69 -13.57 3.21
CA LEU A 579 -9.35 -14.15 3.17
C LEU A 579 -8.39 -13.33 4.05
N GLY A 580 -8.53 -11.99 4.02
CA GLY A 580 -7.81 -11.10 4.92
C GLY A 580 -6.30 -11.21 4.75
N GLU A 581 -5.59 -11.57 5.81
CA GLU A 581 -4.13 -11.58 5.86
C GLU A 581 -3.45 -12.64 5.00
N ILE A 582 -4.19 -13.65 4.53
CA ILE A 582 -3.62 -14.69 3.66
C ILE A 582 -3.68 -14.33 2.18
N LEU A 583 -4.47 -13.32 1.78
CA LEU A 583 -4.52 -12.87 0.38
C LEU A 583 -3.12 -12.42 -0.07
N SER A 584 -2.63 -12.97 -1.19
CA SER A 584 -1.32 -12.64 -1.75
C SER A 584 -1.35 -12.01 -3.14
N ALA A 585 -2.34 -12.34 -3.97
CA ALA A 585 -2.56 -11.70 -5.25
C ALA A 585 -4.06 -11.58 -5.57
N PHE A 586 -4.42 -10.53 -6.32
CA PHE A 586 -5.73 -10.40 -6.95
C PHE A 586 -5.53 -9.70 -8.31
N GLU A 587 -5.64 -10.48 -9.38
CA GLU A 587 -5.39 -10.04 -10.74
C GLU A 587 -6.68 -9.98 -11.53
N LEU A 588 -6.88 -8.88 -12.27
CA LEU A 588 -7.99 -8.67 -13.21
C LEU A 588 -7.54 -8.96 -14.62
N MET A 589 -8.37 -9.63 -15.41
CA MET A 589 -8.20 -9.85 -16.85
C MET A 589 -9.55 -9.71 -17.56
N ASP A 590 -9.58 -9.16 -18.76
CA ASP A 590 -10.80 -9.12 -19.58
C ASP A 590 -10.87 -10.28 -20.58
N SER A 591 -12.05 -10.52 -21.14
CA SER A 591 -12.27 -11.60 -22.11
C SER A 591 -11.32 -11.55 -23.29
N GLN A 592 -11.14 -10.36 -23.87
CA GLN A 592 -10.31 -10.18 -25.05
C GLN A 592 -8.83 -10.50 -24.78
N SER A 593 -8.31 -10.23 -23.58
CA SER A 593 -6.97 -10.66 -23.16
C SER A 593 -6.84 -12.19 -23.16
N GLN A 594 -7.87 -12.89 -22.68
CA GLN A 594 -7.90 -14.36 -22.65
C GLN A 594 -8.04 -14.95 -24.05
N ASP A 595 -8.77 -14.28 -24.95
CA ASP A 595 -8.87 -14.67 -26.36
C ASP A 595 -7.50 -14.67 -27.04
N PHE A 596 -6.69 -13.64 -26.79
CA PHE A 596 -5.33 -13.57 -27.33
C PHE A 596 -4.43 -14.68 -26.80
N VAL A 597 -4.44 -14.92 -25.49
CA VAL A 597 -3.66 -16.02 -24.89
C VAL A 597 -4.08 -17.37 -25.49
N HIS A 598 -5.38 -17.63 -25.59
CA HIS A 598 -5.91 -18.85 -26.20
C HIS A 598 -5.46 -19.00 -27.66
N LYS A 599 -5.59 -17.92 -28.46
CA LYS A 599 -5.25 -17.93 -29.90
C LYS A 599 -3.76 -18.20 -30.15
N VAL A 600 -2.88 -17.65 -29.32
CA VAL A 600 -1.42 -17.82 -29.47
C VAL A 600 -0.95 -19.17 -28.93
N THR A 601 -1.43 -19.58 -27.77
CA THR A 601 -0.94 -20.80 -27.10
C THR A 601 -1.65 -22.07 -27.55
N GLY A 602 -2.88 -21.97 -28.05
CA GLY A 602 -3.75 -23.11 -28.32
C GLY A 602 -4.24 -23.83 -27.07
N ASN A 603 -3.93 -23.33 -25.86
CA ASN A 603 -4.30 -23.96 -24.60
C ASN A 603 -5.82 -23.92 -24.39
N LYS A 604 -6.40 -25.01 -23.85
CA LYS A 604 -7.81 -25.02 -23.43
C LYS A 604 -8.00 -24.04 -22.26
N ARG A 605 -9.03 -23.18 -22.34
CA ARG A 605 -9.38 -22.25 -21.26
C ARG A 605 -9.61 -22.97 -19.92
N PRO A 606 -9.30 -22.33 -18.78
CA PRO A 606 -9.50 -22.95 -17.46
C PRO A 606 -10.97 -23.18 -17.10
N LEU A 607 -11.87 -22.36 -17.63
CA LEU A 607 -13.30 -22.35 -17.33
C LEU A 607 -14.13 -22.66 -18.58
N GLU A 608 -15.34 -23.17 -18.37
CA GLU A 608 -16.32 -23.35 -19.44
C GLU A 608 -17.14 -22.06 -19.64
N GLY A 609 -17.60 -21.83 -20.87
CA GLY A 609 -18.35 -20.64 -21.24
C GLY A 609 -17.51 -19.37 -21.40
N ASP A 610 -18.17 -18.33 -21.91
CA ASP A 610 -17.58 -17.02 -22.13
C ASP A 610 -17.92 -16.07 -20.98
N HIS A 611 -16.90 -15.48 -20.38
CA HIS A 611 -17.05 -14.53 -19.26
C HIS A 611 -16.42 -13.20 -19.67
N PRO A 612 -17.13 -12.05 -19.51
CA PRO A 612 -16.58 -10.74 -19.85
C PRO A 612 -15.30 -10.38 -19.06
N PHE A 613 -15.21 -10.85 -17.83
CA PHE A 613 -14.06 -10.65 -16.95
C PHE A 613 -13.62 -11.95 -16.30
N TYR A 614 -12.35 -11.99 -15.94
CA TYR A 614 -11.75 -13.04 -15.16
C TYR A 614 -10.95 -12.43 -14.00
N CYS A 615 -10.86 -13.14 -12.89
CA CYS A 615 -9.88 -12.81 -11.86
C CYS A 615 -9.12 -14.04 -11.36
N LEU A 616 -7.83 -13.84 -11.07
CA LEU A 616 -6.98 -14.81 -10.39
C LEU A 616 -6.73 -14.34 -8.98
N ILE A 617 -6.99 -15.21 -8.00
CA ILE A 617 -6.76 -14.96 -6.59
C ILE A 617 -5.72 -15.95 -6.09
N GLU A 618 -4.69 -15.46 -5.42
CA GLU A 618 -3.72 -16.29 -4.70
C GLU A 618 -3.84 -16.03 -3.19
N THR A 619 -3.79 -17.10 -2.40
CA THR A 619 -3.56 -17.00 -0.95
C THR A 619 -2.25 -17.65 -0.57
N SER A 620 -1.53 -17.05 0.36
CA SER A 620 -0.29 -17.54 0.94
C SER A 620 -0.35 -17.41 2.47
N GLY A 621 -0.32 -18.54 3.17
CA GLY A 621 -0.39 -18.58 4.63
C GLY A 621 0.41 -19.70 5.28
N SER A 622 0.35 -19.71 6.61
CA SER A 622 1.19 -20.56 7.46
C SER A 622 0.58 -21.92 7.78
N ASN A 623 -0.73 -22.10 7.56
CA ASN A 623 -1.47 -23.30 7.93
C ASN A 623 -2.52 -23.62 6.86
N ALA A 624 -2.35 -24.74 6.17
CA ALA A 624 -3.22 -25.14 5.07
C ALA A 624 -4.68 -25.37 5.50
N GLU A 625 -4.94 -25.88 6.70
CA GLU A 625 -6.30 -26.16 7.17
C GLU A 625 -7.10 -24.86 7.36
N HIS A 626 -6.49 -23.86 8.01
CA HIS A 626 -7.14 -22.55 8.20
C HIS A 626 -7.30 -21.80 6.88
N ASP A 627 -6.30 -21.87 6.00
CA ASP A 627 -6.33 -21.20 4.70
C ASP A 627 -7.43 -21.81 3.82
N ASN A 628 -7.56 -23.15 3.83
CA ASN A 628 -8.62 -23.86 3.14
C ASN A 628 -10.01 -23.54 3.72
N GLU A 629 -10.17 -23.49 5.05
CA GLU A 629 -11.46 -23.13 5.65
C GLU A 629 -11.89 -21.71 5.25
N LYS A 630 -10.95 -20.75 5.21
CA LYS A 630 -11.23 -19.40 4.72
C LYS A 630 -11.60 -19.39 3.25
N LEU A 631 -10.87 -20.14 2.44
CA LEU A 631 -11.09 -20.21 0.99
C LEU A 631 -12.43 -20.88 0.66
N GLU A 632 -12.78 -21.96 1.34
CA GLU A 632 -14.08 -22.64 1.21
C GLU A 632 -15.23 -21.70 1.53
N LYS A 633 -15.19 -20.99 2.68
CA LYS A 633 -16.22 -20.00 3.03
C LYS A 633 -16.32 -18.86 2.03
N PHE A 634 -15.17 -18.37 1.56
CA PHE A 634 -15.13 -17.35 0.52
C PHE A 634 -15.78 -17.85 -0.78
N LEU A 635 -15.41 -19.03 -1.24
CA LEU A 635 -15.97 -19.68 -2.43
C LEU A 635 -17.47 -19.90 -2.31
N GLU A 636 -17.94 -20.48 -1.20
CA GLU A 636 -19.37 -20.67 -0.92
C GLU A 636 -20.13 -19.35 -0.99
N HIS A 637 -19.57 -18.28 -0.42
CA HIS A 637 -20.19 -16.96 -0.46
C HIS A 637 -20.23 -16.36 -1.86
N VAL A 638 -19.10 -16.29 -2.57
CA VAL A 638 -19.07 -15.61 -3.88
C VAL A 638 -19.84 -16.36 -4.96
N MET A 639 -19.91 -17.69 -4.86
CA MET A 639 -20.77 -18.50 -5.73
C MET A 639 -22.25 -18.38 -5.33
N GLY A 640 -22.55 -18.43 -4.02
CA GLY A 640 -23.92 -18.37 -3.50
C GLY A 640 -24.63 -17.03 -3.71
N GLU A 641 -23.88 -15.92 -3.66
CA GLU A 641 -24.36 -14.57 -3.97
C GLU A 641 -24.25 -14.21 -5.46
N GLU A 642 -23.91 -15.17 -6.32
CA GLU A 642 -23.74 -15.00 -7.77
C GLU A 642 -22.76 -13.86 -8.15
N ILE A 643 -21.76 -13.60 -7.28
CA ILE A 643 -20.70 -12.63 -7.55
C ILE A 643 -19.77 -13.16 -8.65
N VAL A 644 -19.50 -14.46 -8.63
CA VAL A 644 -18.73 -15.16 -9.67
C VAL A 644 -19.66 -16.11 -10.44
N SER A 645 -19.46 -16.23 -11.75
CA SER A 645 -20.27 -17.09 -12.62
C SER A 645 -19.78 -18.53 -12.63
N ASP A 646 -18.45 -18.71 -12.61
CA ASP A 646 -17.78 -20.01 -12.59
C ASP A 646 -16.40 -19.86 -11.96
N GLY A 647 -15.82 -20.96 -11.47
CA GLY A 647 -14.51 -20.93 -10.84
C GLY A 647 -13.83 -22.28 -10.72
N VAL A 648 -12.49 -22.27 -10.77
CA VAL A 648 -11.64 -23.44 -10.54
C VAL A 648 -10.59 -23.13 -9.49
N LEU A 649 -10.37 -24.09 -8.58
CA LEU A 649 -9.31 -24.08 -7.59
C LEU A 649 -8.22 -25.08 -8.00
N ALA A 650 -6.98 -24.63 -8.09
CA ALA A 650 -5.85 -25.49 -8.39
C ALA A 650 -5.66 -26.56 -7.29
N GLN A 651 -5.45 -27.81 -7.70
CA GLN A 651 -5.27 -28.97 -6.82
C GLN A 651 -3.80 -29.31 -6.59
N ASP A 652 -2.90 -28.80 -7.44
CA ASP A 652 -1.46 -29.06 -7.37
C ASP A 652 -0.66 -27.91 -8.01
N GLU A 653 0.67 -27.97 -7.85
CA GLU A 653 1.60 -26.96 -8.36
C GLU A 653 1.61 -26.85 -9.90
N THR A 654 1.26 -27.92 -10.62
CA THR A 654 1.16 -27.87 -12.09
C THR A 654 -0.04 -27.04 -12.49
N GLN A 655 -1.18 -27.23 -11.83
CA GLN A 655 -2.38 -26.41 -12.05
C GLN A 655 -2.17 -24.96 -11.60
N VAL A 656 -1.49 -24.71 -10.48
CA VAL A 656 -1.11 -23.35 -10.04
C VAL A 656 -0.34 -22.62 -11.14
N ARG A 657 0.69 -23.26 -11.70
CA ARG A 657 1.49 -22.69 -12.81
C ARG A 657 0.66 -22.50 -14.08
N ALA A 658 -0.21 -23.45 -14.40
CA ALA A 658 -1.08 -23.34 -15.57
C ALA A 658 -2.03 -22.14 -15.46
N LEU A 659 -2.66 -21.91 -14.30
CA LEU A 659 -3.55 -20.77 -14.07
C LEU A 659 -2.79 -19.45 -14.10
N TRP A 660 -1.63 -19.36 -13.44
CA TRP A 660 -0.77 -18.17 -13.53
C TRP A 660 -0.31 -17.90 -14.96
N GLY A 661 -0.05 -18.93 -15.77
CA GLY A 661 0.31 -18.81 -17.18
C GLY A 661 -0.73 -18.05 -18.03
N TRP A 662 -2.02 -18.12 -17.69
CA TRP A 662 -3.07 -17.34 -18.37
C TRP A 662 -2.98 -15.84 -18.06
N ARG A 663 -2.47 -15.46 -16.89
CA ARG A 663 -2.26 -14.07 -16.50
C ARG A 663 -0.91 -13.53 -16.96
N GLU A 664 0.16 -14.29 -16.77
CA GLU A 664 1.52 -13.88 -17.13
C GLU A 664 1.72 -13.86 -18.66
N GLY A 665 1.08 -14.78 -19.39
CA GLY A 665 1.19 -14.90 -20.84
C GLY A 665 0.51 -13.79 -21.65
N ILE A 666 -0.32 -12.93 -21.04
CA ILE A 666 -1.05 -11.87 -21.75
C ILE A 666 -0.10 -10.93 -22.48
N THR A 667 0.95 -10.46 -21.80
CA THR A 667 1.89 -9.47 -22.35
C THR A 667 2.61 -9.98 -23.59
N GLU A 668 2.96 -11.28 -23.60
CA GLU A 668 3.58 -11.96 -24.74
C GLU A 668 2.55 -12.17 -25.85
N ALA A 669 1.39 -12.76 -25.53
CA ALA A 669 0.36 -13.11 -26.50
C ALA A 669 -0.09 -11.92 -27.36
N ILE A 670 -0.33 -10.75 -26.76
CA ILE A 670 -0.74 -9.54 -27.49
C ILE A 670 0.35 -9.00 -28.43
N GLY A 671 1.62 -9.35 -28.20
CA GLY A 671 2.75 -8.96 -29.04
C GLY A 671 2.88 -9.77 -30.34
N HIS A 672 2.27 -10.96 -30.44
CA HIS A 672 2.39 -11.84 -31.61
C HIS A 672 1.71 -11.31 -32.88
N PHE A 673 0.90 -10.26 -32.77
CA PHE A 673 0.07 -9.78 -33.88
C PHE A 673 0.65 -8.58 -34.64
N GLY A 674 1.90 -8.19 -34.37
CA GLY A 674 2.63 -7.13 -35.08
C GLY A 674 3.24 -6.11 -34.13
N GLY A 675 2.43 -5.53 -33.25
CA GLY A 675 2.88 -4.57 -32.24
C GLY A 675 1.84 -4.30 -31.15
N THR A 676 2.19 -3.50 -30.17
CA THR A 676 1.27 -3.11 -29.09
C THR A 676 1.63 -1.73 -28.55
N TYR A 677 0.65 -0.83 -28.49
CA TYR A 677 0.77 0.38 -27.67
C TYR A 677 0.49 0.00 -26.22
N LYS A 678 1.47 0.18 -25.33
CA LYS A 678 1.42 -0.26 -23.93
C LYS A 678 1.35 0.93 -22.98
N TYR A 679 0.37 0.92 -22.10
CA TYR A 679 0.20 1.92 -21.04
C TYR A 679 0.05 1.20 -19.70
N ASP A 680 0.94 1.56 -18.78
CA ASP A 680 0.98 1.07 -17.41
C ASP A 680 0.63 2.24 -16.50
N VAL A 681 -0.53 2.18 -15.84
CA VAL A 681 -1.18 3.34 -15.24
C VAL A 681 -1.85 3.01 -13.90
N SER A 682 -1.91 3.99 -13.01
CA SER A 682 -2.68 3.88 -11.76
C SER A 682 -3.91 4.77 -11.81
N ILE A 683 -5.09 4.20 -11.57
CA ILE A 683 -6.39 4.88 -11.66
C ILE A 683 -7.20 4.49 -10.41
N PRO A 684 -8.06 5.36 -9.86
CA PRO A 684 -8.98 4.96 -8.79
C PRO A 684 -9.76 3.69 -9.15
N LEU A 685 -9.78 2.69 -8.25
CA LEU A 685 -10.38 1.37 -8.51
C LEU A 685 -11.82 1.42 -9.03
N ALA A 686 -12.60 2.41 -8.61
CA ALA A 686 -13.99 2.58 -9.05
C ALA A 686 -14.12 2.80 -10.57
N GLU A 687 -13.09 3.32 -11.21
CA GLU A 687 -13.08 3.68 -12.64
C GLU A 687 -11.99 2.93 -13.42
N LEU A 688 -11.31 1.95 -12.80
CA LEU A 688 -10.12 1.31 -13.38
C LEU A 688 -10.36 0.83 -14.81
N TYR A 689 -11.43 0.04 -15.03
CA TYR A 689 -11.68 -0.54 -16.35
C TYR A 689 -12.33 0.43 -17.34
N LYS A 690 -12.87 1.57 -16.87
CA LYS A 690 -13.53 2.56 -17.73
C LYS A 690 -12.58 3.15 -18.78
N LEU A 691 -11.29 3.26 -18.47
CA LEU A 691 -10.28 3.69 -19.45
C LEU A 691 -10.24 2.74 -20.66
N VAL A 692 -10.40 1.44 -20.45
CA VAL A 692 -10.37 0.43 -21.51
C VAL A 692 -11.58 0.59 -22.42
N GLU A 693 -12.77 0.75 -21.81
CA GLU A 693 -14.03 0.99 -22.53
C GLU A 693 -13.98 2.27 -23.36
N ASP A 694 -13.59 3.39 -22.74
CA ASP A 694 -13.50 4.69 -23.41
C ASP A 694 -12.44 4.66 -24.54
N THR A 695 -11.32 3.95 -24.34
CA THR A 695 -10.28 3.79 -25.39
C THR A 695 -10.82 2.97 -26.57
N ARG A 696 -11.54 1.88 -26.27
CA ARG A 696 -12.16 1.02 -27.29
C ARG A 696 -13.18 1.79 -28.11
N GLU A 697 -14.10 2.49 -27.46
CA GLU A 697 -15.10 3.33 -28.13
C GLU A 697 -14.42 4.37 -29.03
N ARG A 698 -13.41 5.07 -28.51
CA ARG A 698 -12.69 6.10 -29.24
C ARG A 698 -12.02 5.56 -30.50
N LEU A 699 -11.29 4.46 -30.41
CA LEU A 699 -10.61 3.87 -31.57
C LEU A 699 -11.59 3.29 -32.59
N THR A 700 -12.68 2.67 -32.13
CA THR A 700 -13.76 2.18 -33.01
C THR A 700 -14.44 3.33 -33.76
N SER A 701 -14.77 4.43 -33.07
CA SER A 701 -15.41 5.61 -33.70
C SER A 701 -14.56 6.26 -34.80
N LYS A 702 -13.24 6.07 -34.73
CA LYS A 702 -12.28 6.53 -35.74
C LYS A 702 -12.01 5.51 -36.85
N GLY A 703 -12.67 4.35 -36.82
CA GLY A 703 -12.44 3.27 -37.78
C GLY A 703 -11.04 2.65 -37.66
N LEU A 704 -10.41 2.71 -36.48
CA LEU A 704 -9.04 2.20 -36.29
C LEU A 704 -8.99 0.74 -35.80
N ILE A 705 -10.12 0.19 -35.34
CA ILE A 705 -10.27 -1.19 -34.90
C ILE A 705 -11.18 -1.95 -35.87
N GLY A 706 -10.77 -3.17 -36.24
CA GLY A 706 -11.57 -4.08 -37.06
C GLY A 706 -10.87 -5.41 -37.37
N GLU A 707 -11.62 -6.31 -38.01
CA GLU A 707 -11.20 -7.70 -38.24
C GLU A 707 -10.29 -7.89 -39.45
N ASP A 708 -10.30 -6.96 -40.42
CA ASP A 708 -9.47 -7.00 -41.62
C ASP A 708 -8.24 -6.08 -41.56
N ASP A 709 -7.37 -6.18 -42.58
CA ASP A 709 -6.10 -5.46 -42.65
C ASP A 709 -6.23 -3.95 -42.90
N SER A 710 -7.41 -3.45 -43.28
CA SER A 710 -7.64 -2.01 -43.42
C SER A 710 -7.57 -1.30 -42.07
N HIS A 711 -7.86 -2.01 -40.98
CA HIS A 711 -7.77 -1.50 -39.61
C HIS A 711 -6.42 -1.82 -38.97
N PRO A 712 -5.69 -0.81 -38.45
CA PRO A 712 -4.40 -1.03 -37.83
C PRO A 712 -4.49 -1.77 -36.49
N ALA A 713 -5.52 -1.53 -35.67
CA ALA A 713 -5.69 -2.15 -34.37
C ALA A 713 -6.62 -3.36 -34.40
N ILE A 714 -6.34 -4.35 -33.56
CA ILE A 714 -7.11 -5.61 -33.44
C ILE A 714 -7.92 -5.71 -32.15
N GLY A 715 -7.72 -4.78 -31.21
CA GLY A 715 -8.43 -4.80 -29.94
C GLY A 715 -7.92 -3.76 -28.96
N VAL A 716 -8.55 -3.72 -27.80
CA VAL A 716 -8.15 -2.93 -26.63
C VAL A 716 -8.39 -3.79 -25.41
N VAL A 717 -7.30 -4.17 -24.74
CA VAL A 717 -7.33 -5.06 -23.59
C VAL A 717 -6.89 -4.32 -22.32
N GLY A 718 -7.51 -4.69 -21.22
CA GLY A 718 -7.19 -4.24 -19.88
C GLY A 718 -7.05 -5.42 -18.94
N TYR A 719 -5.92 -5.47 -18.25
CA TYR A 719 -5.62 -6.45 -17.21
C TYR A 719 -4.70 -5.82 -16.18
N GLY A 720 -4.51 -6.43 -15.02
CA GLY A 720 -3.53 -5.96 -14.04
C GLY A 720 -3.90 -6.21 -12.59
N HIS A 721 -3.30 -5.41 -11.73
CA HIS A 721 -3.25 -5.63 -10.30
C HIS A 721 -4.38 -4.82 -9.63
N MET A 722 -5.45 -5.51 -9.19
CA MET A 722 -6.53 -4.83 -8.45
C MET A 722 -6.08 -4.40 -7.06
N GLY A 723 -5.07 -5.07 -6.50
CA GLY A 723 -4.56 -4.85 -5.16
C GLY A 723 -4.02 -3.44 -4.92
N ASP A 724 -3.41 -2.84 -5.93
CA ASP A 724 -2.69 -1.56 -5.90
C ASP A 724 -3.22 -0.55 -6.94
N SER A 725 -4.32 -0.90 -7.62
CA SER A 725 -5.01 -0.06 -8.62
C SER A 725 -4.18 0.18 -9.89
N ASN A 726 -3.39 -0.81 -10.31
CA ASN A 726 -2.60 -0.78 -11.54
C ASN A 726 -3.36 -1.42 -12.71
N LEU A 727 -3.52 -0.68 -13.81
CA LEU A 727 -4.04 -1.19 -15.07
C LEU A 727 -2.95 -1.22 -16.15
N HIS A 728 -2.83 -2.35 -16.82
CA HIS A 728 -2.11 -2.51 -18.08
C HIS A 728 -3.09 -2.33 -19.24
N LEU A 729 -3.27 -1.10 -19.71
CA LEU A 729 -4.02 -0.80 -20.93
C LEU A 729 -3.15 -1.09 -22.15
N ASN A 730 -3.58 -2.01 -23.00
CA ASN A 730 -2.83 -2.37 -24.21
C ASN A 730 -3.72 -2.31 -25.44
N VAL A 731 -3.19 -1.71 -26.51
CA VAL A 731 -3.81 -1.68 -27.84
C VAL A 731 -2.95 -2.51 -28.79
N PRO A 732 -3.23 -3.82 -28.95
CA PRO A 732 -2.56 -4.64 -29.95
C PRO A 732 -2.89 -4.18 -31.37
N VAL A 733 -1.88 -4.17 -32.24
CA VAL A 733 -1.97 -3.67 -33.62
C VAL A 733 -1.27 -4.61 -34.59
N ARG A 734 -1.81 -4.68 -35.81
CA ARG A 734 -1.15 -5.30 -36.97
C ARG A 734 0.12 -4.56 -37.36
N ARG A 735 0.08 -3.23 -37.21
CA ARG A 735 1.16 -2.29 -37.54
C ARG A 735 1.02 -1.02 -36.71
N TYR A 736 2.16 -0.43 -36.33
CA TYR A 736 2.16 0.90 -35.74
C TYR A 736 1.76 1.94 -36.81
N THR A 737 0.85 2.83 -36.47
CA THR A 737 0.49 3.96 -37.34
C THR A 737 0.34 5.24 -36.53
N LYS A 738 0.52 6.38 -37.20
CA LYS A 738 0.46 7.68 -36.54
C LYS A 738 -0.97 8.00 -36.09
N GLU A 739 -1.96 7.53 -36.83
CA GLU A 739 -3.39 7.77 -36.54
C GLU A 739 -3.82 7.08 -35.25
N VAL A 740 -3.31 5.87 -34.97
CA VAL A 740 -3.53 5.18 -33.69
C VAL A 740 -2.82 5.92 -32.56
N GLU A 741 -1.56 6.31 -32.77
CA GLU A 741 -0.80 7.06 -31.77
C GLU A 741 -1.49 8.39 -31.41
N GLU A 742 -1.91 9.19 -32.38
CA GLU A 742 -2.62 10.46 -32.18
C GLU A 742 -4.04 10.28 -31.61
N ALA A 743 -4.65 9.11 -31.83
CA ALA A 743 -5.92 8.80 -31.19
C ALA A 743 -5.75 8.50 -29.70
N ILE A 744 -4.64 7.88 -29.29
CA ILE A 744 -4.39 7.47 -27.91
C ILE A 744 -3.65 8.56 -27.12
N GLU A 745 -2.66 9.21 -27.72
CA GLU A 745 -1.80 10.23 -27.09
C GLU A 745 -2.09 11.62 -27.67
N PRO A 746 -2.31 12.65 -26.82
CA PRO A 746 -2.19 12.65 -25.36
C PRO A 746 -3.48 12.24 -24.61
N TRP A 747 -4.54 11.85 -25.33
CA TRP A 747 -5.88 11.67 -24.75
C TRP A 747 -5.93 10.72 -23.54
N VAL A 748 -5.23 9.58 -23.55
CA VAL A 748 -5.14 8.67 -22.39
C VAL A 748 -4.52 9.38 -21.18
N TYR A 749 -3.47 10.17 -21.38
CA TYR A 749 -2.82 10.89 -20.29
C TYR A 749 -3.71 12.01 -19.73
N GLU A 750 -4.45 12.72 -20.58
CA GLU A 750 -5.47 13.69 -20.15
C GLU A 750 -6.60 13.01 -19.37
N TRP A 751 -7.04 11.84 -19.81
CA TRP A 751 -8.06 11.04 -19.15
C TRP A 751 -7.64 10.66 -17.72
N ILE A 752 -6.37 10.26 -17.57
CA ILE A 752 -5.76 9.89 -16.28
C ILE A 752 -5.61 11.12 -15.38
N GLN A 753 -5.14 12.24 -15.93
CA GLN A 753 -4.96 13.49 -15.20
C GLN A 753 -6.28 13.97 -14.57
N LYS A 754 -7.40 13.89 -15.31
CA LYS A 754 -8.73 14.26 -14.80
C LYS A 754 -9.18 13.47 -13.57
N ARG A 755 -8.54 12.32 -13.30
CA ARG A 755 -8.83 11.43 -12.16
C ARG A 755 -7.71 11.42 -11.12
N ASN A 756 -6.76 12.34 -11.22
CA ASN A 756 -5.58 12.39 -10.37
C ASN A 756 -4.80 11.06 -10.34
N GLY A 757 -4.77 10.35 -11.48
CA GLY A 757 -4.06 9.08 -11.61
C GLY A 757 -2.57 9.23 -11.97
N SER A 758 -1.88 8.10 -12.06
CA SER A 758 -0.48 8.01 -12.50
C SER A 758 -0.38 7.49 -13.93
N ILE A 759 0.39 8.16 -14.80
CA ILE A 759 0.71 7.68 -16.16
C ILE A 759 1.80 6.59 -16.19
N SER A 760 2.39 6.30 -15.04
CA SER A 760 3.32 5.19 -14.84
C SER A 760 3.19 4.64 -13.43
N ALA A 761 2.70 3.41 -13.32
CA ALA A 761 2.50 2.77 -12.03
C ALA A 761 3.78 2.05 -11.59
N GLU A 762 4.39 1.27 -12.48
CA GLU A 762 5.53 0.38 -12.18
C GLU A 762 6.71 0.55 -13.13
N HIS A 763 6.47 0.78 -14.43
CA HIS A 763 7.52 0.69 -15.45
C HIS A 763 8.53 1.86 -15.46
N GLY A 764 8.30 2.89 -14.64
CA GLY A 764 9.10 4.12 -14.64
C GLY A 764 8.77 5.05 -15.82
N LEU A 765 9.61 6.05 -16.08
CA LEU A 765 9.35 7.11 -17.05
C LEU A 765 10.28 7.04 -18.25
N GLY A 766 11.58 6.81 -18.02
CA GLY A 766 12.61 6.75 -19.05
C GLY A 766 12.55 7.91 -20.05
N ILE A 767 12.87 7.62 -21.31
CA ILE A 767 12.66 8.56 -22.42
C ILE A 767 11.20 8.57 -22.89
N ALA A 768 10.53 7.41 -22.81
CA ALA A 768 9.19 7.20 -23.36
C ALA A 768 8.14 8.17 -22.79
N LYS A 769 8.18 8.40 -21.47
CA LYS A 769 7.18 9.20 -20.75
C LYS A 769 7.68 10.58 -20.33
N LYS A 770 8.90 10.99 -20.73
CA LYS A 770 9.49 12.30 -20.39
C LYS A 770 8.55 13.47 -20.70
N LYS A 771 8.00 13.51 -21.93
CA LYS A 771 7.09 14.59 -22.37
C LYS A 771 5.72 14.57 -21.67
N TYR A 772 5.40 13.51 -20.95
CA TYR A 772 4.08 13.27 -20.36
C TYR A 772 4.06 13.36 -18.84
N ILE A 773 5.21 13.44 -18.18
CA ILE A 773 5.30 13.46 -16.71
C ILE A 773 4.41 14.54 -16.04
N GLY A 774 4.15 15.66 -16.72
CA GLY A 774 3.28 16.74 -16.26
C GLY A 774 1.80 16.36 -16.06
N TYR A 775 1.34 15.25 -16.65
CA TYR A 775 -0.03 14.75 -16.43
C TYR A 775 -0.23 14.15 -15.04
N SER A 776 0.85 13.75 -14.34
CA SER A 776 0.78 13.17 -13.00
C SER A 776 1.58 13.96 -11.94
N ARG A 777 2.45 14.88 -12.35
CA ARG A 777 3.30 15.67 -11.45
C ARG A 777 3.18 17.15 -11.76
N SER A 778 2.97 17.95 -10.72
CA SER A 778 2.96 19.42 -10.85
C SER A 778 4.36 19.96 -11.16
N GLU A 779 4.42 21.16 -11.73
CA GLU A 779 5.68 21.87 -12.00
C GLU A 779 6.54 22.02 -10.74
N THR A 780 5.92 22.24 -9.57
CA THR A 780 6.63 22.29 -8.29
C THR A 780 7.35 20.98 -7.99
N MET A 781 6.67 19.84 -8.15
CA MET A 781 7.27 18.53 -7.91
C MET A 781 8.42 18.27 -8.89
N LEU A 782 8.24 18.61 -10.17
CA LEU A 782 9.29 18.50 -11.18
C LEU A 782 10.48 19.42 -10.85
N GLY A 783 10.22 20.63 -10.36
CA GLY A 783 11.25 21.57 -9.91
C GLY A 783 12.08 21.01 -8.76
N LEU A 784 11.45 20.39 -7.76
CA LEU A 784 12.13 19.73 -6.65
C LEU A 784 12.98 18.55 -7.11
N MET A 785 12.45 17.71 -8.00
CA MET A 785 13.24 16.60 -8.57
C MET A 785 14.47 17.14 -9.30
N LYS A 786 14.33 18.24 -10.07
CA LYS A 786 15.45 18.86 -10.79
C LYS A 786 16.49 19.46 -9.85
N GLN A 787 16.06 20.03 -8.71
CA GLN A 787 16.98 20.50 -7.68
C GLN A 787 17.82 19.35 -7.11
N ILE A 788 17.20 18.19 -6.85
CA ILE A 788 17.91 16.98 -6.40
C ILE A 788 18.88 16.48 -7.47
N LYS A 789 18.43 16.40 -8.73
CA LYS A 789 19.28 16.02 -9.87
C LYS A 789 20.49 16.94 -10.00
N ASN A 790 20.31 18.26 -9.92
CA ASN A 790 21.39 19.24 -10.03
C ASN A 790 22.34 19.22 -8.83
N LEU A 791 21.83 18.85 -7.64
CA LEU A 791 22.65 18.69 -6.44
C LEU A 791 23.62 17.51 -6.58
N TYR A 792 23.10 16.35 -6.99
CA TYR A 792 23.90 15.12 -7.07
C TYR A 792 24.68 14.98 -8.38
N ASP A 793 24.14 15.47 -9.50
CA ASP A 793 24.75 15.40 -10.82
C ASP A 793 24.77 16.77 -11.54
N PRO A 794 25.62 17.70 -11.07
CA PRO A 794 25.69 19.04 -11.65
C PRO A 794 26.18 19.07 -13.10
N ASN A 795 26.99 18.08 -13.52
CA ASN A 795 27.43 17.95 -14.91
C ASN A 795 26.38 17.28 -15.80
N GLY A 796 25.38 16.61 -15.22
CA GLY A 796 24.31 15.93 -15.93
C GLY A 796 24.75 14.63 -16.60
N ILE A 797 25.84 13.99 -16.16
CA ILE A 797 26.40 12.80 -16.82
C ILE A 797 25.56 11.54 -16.59
N MET A 798 24.77 11.49 -15.51
CA MET A 798 24.03 10.28 -15.12
C MET A 798 22.71 10.17 -15.88
N ASN A 799 22.66 9.18 -16.75
CA ASN A 799 21.50 8.78 -17.52
C ASN A 799 20.77 10.00 -18.18
N PRO A 800 21.46 10.81 -19.01
CA PRO A 800 20.90 12.05 -19.57
C PRO A 800 19.80 11.78 -20.60
N TYR A 801 18.97 12.78 -20.87
CA TYR A 801 17.85 12.77 -21.84
C TYR A 801 16.59 11.99 -21.43
N LYS A 802 16.60 11.29 -20.29
CA LYS A 802 15.43 10.59 -19.74
C LYS A 802 14.50 11.59 -19.05
N TYR A 803 13.69 11.14 -18.10
CA TYR A 803 12.54 11.89 -17.63
C TYR A 803 12.86 13.24 -16.94
N ILE A 804 14.10 13.43 -16.48
CA ILE A 804 14.52 14.61 -15.72
C ILE A 804 15.57 15.48 -16.41
#